data_AF-A0A371IPQ9-F1
#
_entry.id   AF-A0A371IPQ9-F1
#
_cell.length_a   1.000
_cell.length_b   1.000
_cell.length_c   1.000
_cell.angle_alpha   90.00
_cell.angle_beta   90.00
_cell.angle_gamma   90.00
#
_symmetry.space_group_name_H-M   'P 1'
#
loop_
_entity.id
_entity.type
_entity.pdbx_description
1 polymer ?
#
loop_
_entity_poly.entity_id
_entity_poly.type
_entity_poly.pdbx_seq_one_letter_code
_entity_poly.pdbx_strand_id
1 'polypeptide(L)'
;MKKQNRFIKSIISLVVSISMFLGSMPIAFAQKTVNSSTSVEQAINATGAFMCKEIPEPGFGTTSGEWTILSLARAGYKVPENYYKSYYKKVCDVVKEKNGVLDNIKYTEYSRLIVALTSLGMNPTDVGGYDLIKPLSDFDKVKKQGINGPIWALIALDTNNYEIPKADEGKNQSTRDNLVKYILDKEIKGGGWALFGNKADPDITAMALQALAKYKDSTVIDEKGNKIEVKPYIDRAIDVLSKMQLDNGGYNSWGTENSESIAQVIVALTALEVDPAKDSRFIKNNNWTIPAIMQFYVEGGGFKHTLSTDVNGMATDQSMYALVAYDRFVKGKNRLYDMSDATKLIDNKIKLEKINFDRLSVTIGEGKTDKLIVSYYPEDTTDDKKVNWTIADESIAKVDKNGKIIGIKEGNTKIKAKVGQVEKTAELIVNKKPIIEKRIDVREKIEKISENIYKNNQNNSQFSKWNILQLARGGVSVPKNYYENYYENVVKELKEGNGKIKDFSCMDYLQLILEVTSIGKDATNVGGYNLLTHAVDVARFLKEEENLETYSLIGSTMALKASDSNRYILTGKFREETEYDEYEYKCDEYRHEYLGDFIRCYNHKLHGFRNRSVTKIPDSEAAAIVLQAQTKYNISSMGQRQQKRAINCLSKEQKKDGSFDSILVSKCECTAEVVIALIEAGIDPLNDPRFVKEDGKSALSALMEFYVEDGGFKNPEDKEINLKATELGMSALVAYDRFNNNKNSLYNMTDGFEPVYLPVKLESINLDKEKMTIEEGNKEDLKVKYNPEDTTEDKTVTWTSSDEKIAKVDKNGKVTGIKEGKAIITAKVGDKTVTCEVTVKAISKPSKPSSSGGSSHSGGNSSSSVAVDTKKIVGNTRYETAIKVSKEGWNKA
;
A
#
# COMPACT_ATOMS: atom_id res chain seq x y z
N MET A 1 -37.78 8.50 27.07
CA MET A 1 -37.43 9.72 26.29
C MET A 1 -36.47 10.71 27.00
N LYS A 2 -35.62 10.28 27.96
CA LYS A 2 -34.60 11.16 28.58
C LYS A 2 -33.18 10.54 28.71
N LYS A 3 -32.93 9.34 28.14
CA LYS A 3 -31.61 8.67 28.19
C LYS A 3 -30.90 8.51 26.84
N GLN A 4 -31.48 8.97 25.73
CA GLN A 4 -30.86 8.90 24.39
C GLN A 4 -30.08 10.16 23.98
N ASN A 5 -29.96 11.15 24.87
CA ASN A 5 -29.39 12.48 24.56
C ASN A 5 -27.97 12.72 25.13
N ARG A 6 -27.30 11.68 25.63
CA ARG A 6 -25.90 11.78 26.12
C ARG A 6 -24.87 11.12 25.21
N PHE A 7 -25.27 10.23 24.30
CA PHE A 7 -24.34 9.52 23.41
C PHE A 7 -24.04 10.27 22.09
N ILE A 8 -24.81 11.30 21.75
CA ILE A 8 -24.58 12.17 20.58
C ILE A 8 -23.66 13.37 20.91
N LYS A 9 -23.41 13.65 22.20
CA LYS A 9 -22.52 14.75 22.62
C LYS A 9 -21.02 14.41 22.56
N SER A 10 -20.64 13.15 22.34
CA SER A 10 -19.23 12.70 22.39
C SER A 10 -18.56 12.47 21.03
N ILE A 11 -19.26 12.68 19.91
CA ILE A 11 -18.71 12.47 18.54
C ILE A 11 -18.76 13.75 17.68
N ILE A 12 -19.20 14.89 18.21
CA ILE A 12 -19.20 16.20 17.50
C ILE A 12 -18.35 17.25 18.25
N SER A 13 -17.45 16.80 19.13
CA SER A 13 -16.53 17.67 19.88
C SER A 13 -15.08 17.62 19.37
N LEU A 14 -14.86 17.33 18.09
CA LEU A 14 -13.51 17.27 17.49
C LEU A 14 -13.38 18.14 16.23
N VAL A 15 -13.99 19.33 16.21
CA VAL A 15 -13.68 20.39 15.23
C VAL A 15 -13.60 21.81 15.83
N VAL A 16 -13.96 22.04 17.10
CA VAL A 16 -13.74 23.35 17.75
C VAL A 16 -13.30 23.17 19.20
N SER A 17 -12.09 23.63 19.49
CA SER A 17 -11.51 23.99 20.80
C SER A 17 -11.11 22.88 21.80
N ILE A 18 -9.82 22.54 21.81
CA ILE A 18 -9.02 22.31 23.03
C ILE A 18 -7.76 23.16 22.83
N SER A 19 -7.61 24.32 23.47
CA SER A 19 -6.99 24.40 24.78
C SER A 19 -7.28 25.78 25.40
N MET A 20 -7.84 25.81 26.61
CA MET A 20 -7.55 26.84 27.60
C MET A 20 -8.14 26.40 28.95
N PHE A 21 -7.30 26.30 29.98
CA PHE A 21 -7.39 27.12 31.19
C PHE A 21 -6.31 26.71 32.20
N LEU A 22 -5.49 27.66 32.63
CA LEU A 22 -5.10 27.90 34.03
C LEU A 22 -4.68 29.39 34.14
N GLY A 23 -5.14 30.06 35.21
CA GLY A 23 -5.19 31.54 35.36
C GLY A 23 -3.84 32.26 35.42
N SER A 24 -3.79 33.58 35.24
CA SER A 24 -4.10 34.55 36.31
C SER A 24 -3.97 36.01 35.83
N MET A 25 -4.82 36.89 36.42
CA MET A 25 -4.80 38.36 36.61
C MET A 25 -4.40 39.37 35.49
N PRO A 26 -5.04 40.56 35.45
CA PRO A 26 -4.86 41.55 34.39
C PRO A 26 -3.64 42.44 34.65
N ILE A 27 -2.71 42.50 33.69
CA ILE A 27 -1.72 43.58 33.63
C ILE A 27 -2.10 44.47 32.46
N ALA A 28 -2.50 45.71 32.78
CA ALA A 28 -2.66 46.76 31.80
C ALA A 28 -1.29 47.04 31.16
N PHE A 29 -1.12 46.68 29.89
CA PHE A 29 -0.02 47.18 29.08
C PHE A 29 -0.56 48.19 28.08
N ALA A 30 0.00 49.40 28.16
CA ALA A 30 -0.24 50.48 27.23
C ALA A 30 0.00 50.02 25.79
N GLN A 31 -1.01 50.20 24.93
CA GLN A 31 -0.90 49.98 23.49
C GLN A 31 0.20 50.87 22.91
N LYS A 32 1.31 50.25 22.51
CA LYS A 32 2.21 50.84 21.52
C LYS A 32 1.62 50.49 20.16
N THR A 33 0.93 51.43 19.54
CA THR A 33 0.45 51.36 18.15
C THR A 33 1.62 51.00 17.23
N VAL A 34 1.65 49.76 16.73
CA VAL A 34 2.52 49.39 15.63
C VAL A 34 1.88 49.95 14.36
N ASN A 35 2.29 51.17 13.99
CA ASN A 35 2.10 51.69 12.65
C ASN A 35 2.97 50.86 11.69
N SER A 36 2.44 49.75 11.21
CA SER A 36 3.02 49.06 10.06
C SER A 36 2.57 49.81 8.80
N SER A 37 3.51 50.52 8.17
CA SER A 37 3.37 51.16 6.85
C SER A 37 3.27 50.16 5.68
N THR A 38 3.11 48.86 5.97
CA THR A 38 3.02 47.77 4.98
C THR A 38 1.77 47.92 4.13
N SER A 39 1.95 48.12 2.83
CA SER A 39 0.85 48.11 1.87
C SER A 39 0.27 46.69 1.69
N VAL A 40 -0.97 46.60 1.18
CA VAL A 40 -1.63 45.31 0.88
C VAL A 40 -0.77 44.43 -0.05
N GLU A 41 -0.15 45.03 -1.08
CA GLU A 41 0.70 44.29 -2.02
C GLU A 41 1.97 43.74 -1.34
N GLN A 42 2.60 44.53 -0.45
CA GLN A 42 3.75 44.06 0.33
C GLN A 42 3.37 42.92 1.28
N ALA A 43 2.21 43.02 1.93
CA ALA A 43 1.68 41.98 2.80
C ALA A 43 1.42 40.70 2.00
N ILE A 44 0.75 40.76 0.84
CA ILE A 44 0.50 39.62 -0.05
C ILE A 44 1.81 38.93 -0.44
N ASN A 45 2.83 39.68 -0.85
CA ASN A 45 4.12 39.10 -1.25
C ASN A 45 4.87 38.44 -0.08
N ALA A 46 4.92 39.11 1.08
CA ALA A 46 5.56 38.55 2.27
C ALA A 46 4.82 37.31 2.79
N THR A 47 3.49 37.35 2.83
CA THR A 47 2.64 36.21 3.19
C THR A 47 2.79 35.05 2.21
N GLY A 48 2.88 35.33 0.90
CA GLY A 48 3.14 34.29 -0.10
C GLY A 48 4.47 33.56 0.12
N ALA A 49 5.53 34.30 0.45
CA ALA A 49 6.82 33.72 0.80
C ALA A 49 6.76 32.89 2.09
N PHE A 50 6.10 33.42 3.12
CA PHE A 50 5.86 32.75 4.39
C PHE A 50 5.11 31.43 4.19
N MET A 51 4.00 31.44 3.44
CA MET A 51 3.20 30.23 3.19
C MET A 51 3.96 29.14 2.43
N CYS A 52 4.78 29.50 1.44
CA CYS A 52 5.62 28.53 0.73
C CYS A 52 6.70 27.92 1.64
N LYS A 53 7.16 28.67 2.65
CA LYS A 53 8.12 28.19 3.65
C LYS A 53 7.47 27.26 4.67
N GLU A 54 6.32 27.65 5.21
CA GLU A 54 5.60 26.87 6.24
C GLU A 54 4.93 25.62 5.66
N ILE A 55 4.51 25.66 4.39
CA ILE A 55 3.90 24.55 3.67
C ILE A 55 4.71 24.30 2.39
N PRO A 56 5.93 23.72 2.48
CA PRO A 56 6.76 23.46 1.31
C PRO A 56 6.20 22.33 0.44
N GLU A 57 5.33 21.50 1.01
CA GLU A 57 4.82 20.28 0.42
C GLU A 57 3.29 20.15 0.56
N PRO A 58 2.50 21.05 -0.06
CA PRO A 58 1.05 21.04 0.03
C PRO A 58 0.44 19.70 -0.43
N GLY A 59 -0.66 19.31 0.21
CA GLY A 59 -1.42 18.08 -0.03
C GLY A 59 -2.92 18.28 0.21
N PHE A 60 -3.66 17.17 0.30
CA PHE A 60 -5.11 17.19 0.51
C PHE A 60 -5.47 17.22 2.01
N GLY A 61 -6.29 18.18 2.42
CA GLY A 61 -6.78 18.38 3.79
C GLY A 61 -6.89 19.85 4.19
N THR A 62 -7.76 20.18 5.17
CA THR A 62 -8.06 21.56 5.61
C THR A 62 -6.82 22.36 5.99
N THR A 63 -5.86 21.72 6.64
CA THR A 63 -4.59 22.32 7.05
C THR A 63 -3.41 21.88 6.18
N SER A 64 -3.69 21.17 5.08
CA SER A 64 -2.66 20.56 4.22
C SER A 64 -2.31 21.43 3.01
N GLY A 65 -2.92 22.61 2.88
CA GLY A 65 -2.50 23.64 1.92
C GLY A 65 -3.49 24.00 0.82
N GLU A 66 -4.70 23.43 0.76
CA GLU A 66 -5.68 23.81 -0.29
C GLU A 66 -6.04 25.31 -0.29
N TRP A 67 -6.19 25.92 0.88
CA TRP A 67 -6.40 27.36 0.99
C TRP A 67 -5.15 28.14 0.59
N THR A 68 -3.96 27.63 0.93
CA THR A 68 -2.68 28.17 0.48
C THR A 68 -2.56 28.14 -1.04
N ILE A 69 -2.95 27.03 -1.69
CA ILE A 69 -2.97 26.89 -3.14
C ILE A 69 -3.88 27.95 -3.78
N LEU A 70 -5.12 28.08 -3.28
CA LEU A 70 -6.06 29.10 -3.72
C LEU A 70 -5.44 30.50 -3.61
N SER A 71 -4.95 30.85 -2.43
CA SER A 71 -4.40 32.16 -2.11
C SER A 71 -3.22 32.53 -3.01
N LEU A 72 -2.23 31.64 -3.13
CA LEU A 72 -1.04 31.87 -3.94
C LEU A 72 -1.38 31.98 -5.44
N ALA A 73 -2.23 31.08 -5.94
CA ALA A 73 -2.61 31.06 -7.35
C ALA A 73 -3.40 32.31 -7.74
N ARG A 74 -4.37 32.73 -6.92
CA ARG A 74 -5.18 33.93 -7.19
C ARG A 74 -4.42 35.24 -6.98
N ALA A 75 -3.39 35.23 -6.12
CA ALA A 75 -2.43 36.33 -6.00
C ALA A 75 -1.52 36.47 -7.23
N GLY A 76 -1.37 35.40 -8.04
CA GLY A 76 -0.34 35.33 -9.07
C GLY A 76 1.07 35.26 -8.48
N TYR A 77 1.20 34.73 -7.26
CA TYR A 77 2.48 34.62 -6.58
C TYR A 77 3.38 33.58 -7.25
N LYS A 78 4.68 33.88 -7.39
CA LYS A 78 5.65 32.96 -7.98
C LYS A 78 6.13 31.94 -6.95
N VAL A 79 5.60 30.72 -7.03
CA VAL A 79 5.94 29.59 -6.15
C VAL A 79 7.25 28.90 -6.56
N PRO A 80 7.86 28.09 -5.65
CA PRO A 80 8.99 27.21 -5.99
C PRO A 80 8.69 26.28 -7.18
N GLU A 81 9.74 25.82 -7.86
CA GLU A 81 9.59 24.87 -8.96
C GLU A 81 8.87 23.60 -8.50
N ASN A 82 7.99 23.08 -9.35
CA ASN A 82 7.16 21.90 -9.08
C ASN A 82 6.15 22.01 -7.92
N TYR A 83 6.05 23.13 -7.20
CA TYR A 83 5.16 23.27 -6.04
C TYR A 83 3.70 22.87 -6.34
N TYR A 84 3.09 23.46 -7.37
CA TYR A 84 1.73 23.10 -7.81
C TYR A 84 1.64 21.71 -8.45
N LYS A 85 2.70 21.25 -9.12
CA LYS A 85 2.74 19.92 -9.75
C LYS A 85 2.72 18.82 -8.69
N SER A 86 3.55 18.96 -7.66
CA SER A 86 3.63 18.05 -6.51
C SER A 86 2.31 18.00 -5.75
N TYR A 87 1.68 19.16 -5.52
CA TYR A 87 0.33 19.24 -4.95
C TYR A 87 -0.68 18.43 -5.76
N TYR A 88 -0.76 18.69 -7.08
CA TYR A 88 -1.74 18.03 -7.94
C TYR A 88 -1.51 16.51 -8.04
N LYS A 89 -0.25 16.07 -8.06
CA LYS A 89 0.08 14.64 -7.99
C LYS A 89 -0.44 14.01 -6.70
N LYS A 90 -0.16 14.61 -5.54
CA LYS A 90 -0.65 14.13 -4.24
C LYS A 90 -2.17 14.08 -4.19
N VAL A 91 -2.84 15.09 -4.74
CA VAL A 91 -4.31 15.08 -4.88
C VAL A 91 -4.77 13.90 -5.74
N CYS A 92 -4.17 13.67 -6.91
CA CYS A 92 -4.53 12.53 -7.76
C CYS A 92 -4.33 11.20 -7.04
N ASP A 93 -3.24 11.06 -6.28
CA ASP A 93 -2.94 9.85 -5.51
C ASP A 93 -4.01 9.63 -4.43
N VAL A 94 -4.38 10.68 -3.67
CA VAL A 94 -5.44 10.61 -2.64
C VAL A 94 -6.81 10.31 -3.23
N VAL A 95 -7.19 10.95 -4.35
CA VAL A 95 -8.48 10.70 -5.01
C VAL A 95 -8.56 9.23 -5.46
N LYS A 96 -7.48 8.68 -6.02
CA LYS A 96 -7.41 7.27 -6.43
C LYS A 96 -7.47 6.33 -5.24
N GLU A 97 -6.70 6.57 -4.18
CA GLU A 97 -6.71 5.78 -2.94
C GLU A 97 -8.12 5.72 -2.34
N LYS A 98 -8.83 6.84 -2.37
CA LYS A 98 -10.21 6.95 -1.88
C LYS A 98 -11.29 6.49 -2.87
N ASN A 99 -10.91 5.95 -4.03
CA ASN A 99 -11.83 5.57 -5.10
C ASN A 99 -12.83 6.70 -5.47
N GLY A 100 -12.36 7.94 -5.51
CA GLY A 100 -13.19 9.12 -5.78
C GLY A 100 -14.07 9.60 -4.62
N VAL A 101 -14.14 8.87 -3.50
CA VAL A 101 -14.99 9.21 -2.34
C VAL A 101 -14.18 9.96 -1.28
N LEU A 102 -14.10 11.29 -1.38
CA LEU A 102 -13.32 12.12 -0.47
C LEU A 102 -13.80 12.05 1.00
N ASP A 103 -15.12 12.10 1.19
CA ASP A 103 -15.79 11.92 2.49
C ASP A 103 -17.26 11.50 2.29
N ASN A 104 -17.81 10.76 3.27
CA ASN A 104 -19.19 10.24 3.23
C ASN A 104 -20.25 11.22 3.76
N ILE A 105 -19.81 12.24 4.50
CA ILE A 105 -20.62 13.24 5.20
C ILE A 105 -20.17 14.66 4.82
N LYS A 106 -18.86 14.93 4.79
CA LYS A 106 -18.31 16.26 4.56
C LYS A 106 -18.18 16.58 3.07
N TYR A 107 -19.28 16.91 2.42
CA TYR A 107 -19.27 17.22 0.98
C TYR A 107 -18.58 18.55 0.67
N THR A 108 -18.31 19.36 1.70
CA THR A 108 -17.40 20.51 1.61
C THR A 108 -15.97 20.13 1.20
N GLU A 109 -15.52 18.88 1.41
CA GLU A 109 -14.20 18.42 0.96
C GLU A 109 -14.08 18.45 -0.57
N TYR A 110 -15.11 18.03 -1.30
CA TYR A 110 -15.14 18.17 -2.76
C TYR A 110 -15.13 19.63 -3.18
N SER A 111 -15.97 20.44 -2.53
CA SER A 111 -16.09 21.87 -2.85
C SER A 111 -14.75 22.60 -2.68
N ARG A 112 -14.06 22.33 -1.57
CA ARG A 112 -12.75 22.92 -1.24
C ARG A 112 -11.68 22.51 -2.24
N LEU A 113 -11.64 21.23 -2.61
CA LEU A 113 -10.69 20.74 -3.60
C LEU A 113 -10.96 21.31 -5.01
N ILE A 114 -12.24 21.41 -5.41
CA ILE A 114 -12.64 22.03 -6.69
C ILE A 114 -12.16 23.49 -6.75
N VAL A 115 -12.35 24.26 -5.67
CA VAL A 115 -11.89 25.66 -5.57
C VAL A 115 -10.38 25.75 -5.74
N ALA A 116 -9.61 24.90 -5.04
CA ALA A 116 -8.14 24.88 -5.15
C ALA A 116 -7.68 24.50 -6.57
N LEU A 117 -8.24 23.44 -7.16
CA LEU A 117 -7.88 22.98 -8.50
C LEU A 117 -8.24 23.99 -9.60
N THR A 118 -9.42 24.60 -9.50
CA THR A 118 -9.86 25.62 -10.47
C THR A 118 -8.95 26.84 -10.41
N SER A 119 -8.43 27.21 -9.22
CA SER A 119 -7.47 28.31 -9.10
C SER A 119 -6.16 28.08 -9.85
N LEU A 120 -5.80 26.80 -10.08
CA LEU A 120 -4.65 26.38 -10.88
C LEU A 120 -4.95 26.22 -12.38
N GLY A 121 -6.20 26.51 -12.79
CA GLY A 121 -6.69 26.28 -14.15
C GLY A 121 -6.85 24.79 -14.49
N MET A 122 -7.07 23.93 -13.49
CA MET A 122 -7.27 22.49 -13.66
C MET A 122 -8.75 22.15 -13.77
N ASN A 123 -9.05 21.09 -14.53
CA ASN A 123 -10.42 20.60 -14.70
C ASN A 123 -10.78 19.60 -13.57
N PRO A 124 -11.73 19.92 -12.67
CA PRO A 124 -12.14 19.04 -11.58
C PRO A 124 -12.97 17.83 -12.04
N THR A 125 -13.39 17.74 -13.31
CA THR A 125 -14.14 16.58 -13.81
C THR A 125 -13.25 15.39 -14.19
N ASP A 126 -11.92 15.57 -14.18
CA ASP A 126 -10.95 14.48 -14.39
C ASP A 126 -9.72 14.69 -13.51
N VAL A 127 -9.81 14.19 -12.28
CA VAL A 127 -8.74 14.23 -11.29
C VAL A 127 -8.39 12.81 -10.89
N GLY A 128 -7.25 12.33 -11.38
CA GLY A 128 -6.86 10.93 -11.17
C GLY A 128 -7.83 9.90 -11.77
N GLY A 129 -8.64 10.30 -12.76
CA GLY A 129 -9.68 9.45 -13.38
C GLY A 129 -11.07 9.58 -12.74
N TYR A 130 -11.29 10.54 -11.82
CA TYR A 130 -12.57 10.74 -11.14
C TYR A 130 -13.11 12.15 -11.36
N ASP A 131 -14.44 12.25 -11.47
CA ASP A 131 -15.17 13.52 -11.55
C ASP A 131 -15.54 14.00 -10.13
N LEU A 132 -14.91 15.09 -9.69
CA LEU A 132 -15.15 15.67 -8.37
C LEU A 132 -16.42 16.52 -8.29
N ILE A 133 -17.02 16.90 -9.43
CA ILE A 133 -18.31 17.61 -9.49
C ILE A 133 -19.47 16.64 -9.27
N LYS A 134 -19.37 15.41 -9.79
CA LYS A 134 -20.43 14.39 -9.71
C LYS A 134 -20.97 14.19 -8.29
N PRO A 135 -20.17 14.07 -7.21
CA PRO A 135 -20.69 13.98 -5.84
C PRO A 135 -21.59 15.15 -5.42
N LEU A 136 -21.34 16.36 -5.94
CA LEU A 136 -22.17 17.53 -5.62
C LEU A 136 -23.57 17.49 -6.29
N SER A 137 -23.83 16.53 -7.18
CA SER A 137 -25.16 16.33 -7.79
C SER A 137 -26.22 15.78 -6.82
N ASP A 138 -25.82 15.17 -5.69
CA ASP A 138 -26.75 14.66 -4.68
C ASP A 138 -27.03 15.75 -3.61
N PHE A 139 -28.19 16.41 -3.74
CA PHE A 139 -28.58 17.51 -2.88
C PHE A 139 -28.75 17.10 -1.41
N ASP A 140 -29.20 15.87 -1.16
CA ASP A 140 -29.38 15.37 0.20
C ASP A 140 -28.04 15.18 0.91
N LYS A 141 -27.01 14.79 0.17
CA LYS A 141 -25.65 14.73 0.68
C LYS A 141 -25.05 16.12 0.89
N VAL A 142 -25.20 17.02 -0.08
CA VAL A 142 -24.69 18.40 0.01
C VAL A 142 -25.23 19.10 1.26
N LYS A 143 -26.53 18.98 1.56
CA LYS A 143 -27.14 19.67 2.72
C LYS A 143 -26.87 19.03 4.09
N LYS A 144 -26.14 17.91 4.17
CA LYS A 144 -25.87 17.21 5.46
C LYS A 144 -25.10 18.06 6.46
N GLN A 145 -24.24 18.96 5.99
CA GLN A 145 -23.50 19.89 6.86
C GLN A 145 -24.28 21.19 7.16
N GLY A 146 -25.61 21.16 7.01
CA GLY A 146 -26.44 22.35 7.16
C GLY A 146 -26.19 23.36 6.05
N ILE A 147 -26.30 24.66 6.37
CA ILE A 147 -26.13 25.75 5.39
C ILE A 147 -24.73 25.78 4.77
N ASN A 148 -23.71 25.30 5.49
CA ASN A 148 -22.32 25.32 5.03
C ASN A 148 -22.11 24.49 3.76
N GLY A 149 -22.83 23.38 3.61
CA GLY A 149 -22.72 22.52 2.42
C GLY A 149 -23.18 23.22 1.14
N PRO A 150 -24.43 23.74 1.08
CA PRO A 150 -24.91 24.49 -0.08
C PRO A 150 -24.11 25.76 -0.40
N ILE A 151 -23.62 26.49 0.62
CA ILE A 151 -22.73 27.65 0.42
C ILE A 151 -21.48 27.23 -0.38
N TRP A 152 -20.73 26.24 0.11
CA TRP A 152 -19.49 25.82 -0.54
C TRP A 152 -19.72 25.10 -1.87
N ALA A 153 -20.80 24.32 -2.00
CA ALA A 153 -21.14 23.68 -3.27
C ALA A 153 -21.44 24.74 -4.33
N LEU A 154 -22.20 25.78 -4.00
CA LEU A 154 -22.50 26.87 -4.93
C LEU A 154 -21.24 27.64 -5.33
N ILE A 155 -20.39 27.99 -4.35
CA ILE A 155 -19.08 28.62 -4.62
C ILE A 155 -18.25 27.76 -5.57
N ALA A 156 -18.07 26.46 -5.26
CA ALA A 156 -17.25 25.55 -6.05
C ALA A 156 -17.77 25.42 -7.50
N LEU A 157 -19.08 25.23 -7.67
CA LEU A 157 -19.71 25.12 -8.98
C LEU A 157 -19.59 26.41 -9.80
N ASP A 158 -19.64 27.57 -9.15
CA ASP A 158 -19.57 28.86 -9.82
C ASP A 158 -18.16 29.38 -10.05
N THR A 159 -17.12 28.72 -9.50
CA THR A 159 -15.73 29.09 -9.78
C THR A 159 -15.39 29.16 -11.26
N ASN A 160 -15.91 28.24 -12.08
CA ASN A 160 -15.79 28.29 -13.53
C ASN A 160 -17.09 27.90 -14.23
N ASN A 161 -18.24 28.20 -13.60
CA ASN A 161 -19.57 27.87 -14.10
C ASN A 161 -19.75 26.39 -14.51
N TYR A 162 -19.25 25.47 -13.68
CA TYR A 162 -19.33 24.03 -13.96
C TYR A 162 -20.79 23.57 -14.09
N GLU A 163 -21.02 22.70 -15.07
CA GLU A 163 -22.28 21.97 -15.20
C GLU A 163 -22.40 20.96 -14.06
N ILE A 164 -23.60 20.84 -13.48
CA ILE A 164 -23.88 19.84 -12.44
C ILE A 164 -24.29 18.55 -13.16
N PRO A 165 -23.54 17.44 -13.03
CA PRO A 165 -23.94 16.18 -13.62
C PRO A 165 -25.29 15.70 -13.09
N LYS A 166 -25.96 14.85 -13.86
CA LYS A 166 -27.19 14.18 -13.41
C LYS A 166 -26.87 13.33 -12.17
N ALA A 167 -27.66 13.46 -11.11
CA ALA A 167 -27.57 12.63 -9.92
C ALA A 167 -27.94 11.18 -10.23
N ASP A 168 -27.46 10.25 -9.40
CA ASP A 168 -27.80 8.84 -9.54
C ASP A 168 -29.31 8.61 -9.33
N GLU A 169 -29.83 7.51 -9.88
CA GLU A 169 -31.25 7.20 -9.79
C GLU A 169 -31.75 7.14 -8.34
N GLY A 170 -32.89 7.77 -8.07
CA GLY A 170 -33.48 7.87 -6.73
C GLY A 170 -32.82 8.89 -5.80
N LYS A 171 -31.85 9.70 -6.27
CA LYS A 171 -31.28 10.83 -5.51
C LYS A 171 -31.97 12.15 -5.84
N ASN A 172 -32.00 13.04 -4.85
CA ASN A 172 -32.46 14.42 -5.04
C ASN A 172 -31.39 15.21 -5.81
N GLN A 173 -31.74 15.71 -6.99
CA GLN A 173 -30.83 16.45 -7.86
C GLN A 173 -30.48 17.82 -7.26
N SER A 174 -29.19 18.13 -7.14
CA SER A 174 -28.71 19.50 -6.90
C SER A 174 -28.91 20.38 -8.13
N THR A 175 -29.41 21.59 -7.92
CA THR A 175 -29.51 22.65 -8.93
C THR A 175 -29.02 23.96 -8.31
N ARG A 176 -28.62 24.93 -9.13
CA ARG A 176 -28.27 26.26 -8.61
C ARG A 176 -29.45 26.88 -7.84
N ASP A 177 -30.66 26.76 -8.39
CA ASP A 177 -31.89 27.26 -7.78
C ASP A 177 -32.14 26.65 -6.39
N ASN A 178 -32.04 25.32 -6.23
CA ASN A 178 -32.30 24.72 -4.91
C ASN A 178 -31.18 24.98 -3.90
N LEU A 179 -29.93 25.13 -4.34
CA LEU A 179 -28.81 25.54 -3.48
C LEU A 179 -29.02 26.97 -2.98
N VAL A 180 -29.28 27.91 -3.90
CA VAL A 180 -29.59 29.32 -3.58
C VAL A 180 -30.79 29.38 -2.64
N LYS A 181 -31.91 28.74 -3.01
CA LYS A 181 -33.12 28.72 -2.20
C LYS A 181 -32.87 28.18 -0.79
N TYR A 182 -32.12 27.08 -0.66
CA TYR A 182 -31.82 26.52 0.66
C TYR A 182 -31.03 27.50 1.54
N ILE A 183 -30.12 28.28 0.95
CA ILE A 183 -29.43 29.35 1.67
C ILE A 183 -30.45 30.41 2.11
N LEU A 184 -31.32 30.89 1.21
CA LEU A 184 -32.34 31.89 1.54
C LEU A 184 -33.30 31.41 2.65
N ASP A 185 -33.74 30.14 2.61
CA ASP A 185 -34.63 29.55 3.62
C ASP A 185 -34.02 29.47 5.03
N LYS A 186 -32.68 29.55 5.11
CA LYS A 186 -31.94 29.55 6.39
C LYS A 186 -31.68 30.95 6.93
N GLU A 187 -32.18 31.99 6.25
CA GLU A 187 -32.06 33.36 6.75
C GLU A 187 -32.70 33.47 8.14
N ILE A 188 -31.97 34.12 9.05
CA ILE A 188 -32.46 34.42 10.38
C ILE A 188 -33.38 35.64 10.30
N LYS A 189 -34.44 35.64 11.11
CA LYS A 189 -35.40 36.76 11.13
C LYS A 189 -34.67 38.09 11.36
N GLY A 190 -34.77 38.98 10.38
CA GLY A 190 -34.11 40.30 10.39
C GLY A 190 -32.84 40.39 9.53
N GLY A 191 -32.38 39.29 8.94
CA GLY A 191 -31.23 39.26 8.04
C GLY A 191 -30.09 38.40 8.55
N GLY A 192 -29.25 37.96 7.62
CA GLY A 192 -28.04 37.19 7.90
C GLY A 192 -28.28 35.72 8.23
N TRP A 193 -27.19 35.02 8.49
CA TRP A 193 -27.16 33.57 8.65
C TRP A 193 -26.22 33.15 9.77
N ALA A 194 -26.41 31.93 10.27
CA ALA A 194 -25.50 31.30 11.21
C ALA A 194 -25.43 29.80 10.96
N LEU A 195 -24.35 29.18 11.40
CA LEU A 195 -24.17 27.74 11.27
C LEU A 195 -25.20 26.98 12.13
N PHE A 196 -25.45 27.51 13.33
CA PHE A 196 -26.43 27.02 14.29
C PHE A 196 -27.07 28.19 15.06
N GLY A 197 -28.26 27.97 15.60
CA GLY A 197 -28.96 28.96 16.42
C GLY A 197 -29.79 29.95 15.61
N ASN A 198 -30.18 31.05 16.27
CA ASN A 198 -31.12 32.05 15.75
C ASN A 198 -30.55 33.47 15.80
N LYS A 199 -29.23 33.62 15.93
CA LYS A 199 -28.52 34.89 15.89
C LYS A 199 -27.55 34.85 14.71
N ALA A 200 -27.62 35.85 13.83
CA ALA A 200 -26.70 35.95 12.71
C ALA A 200 -25.25 36.05 13.19
N ASP A 201 -24.37 35.43 12.43
CA ASP A 201 -22.94 35.31 12.66
C ASP A 201 -22.18 35.95 11.48
N PRO A 202 -21.14 36.76 11.71
CA PRO A 202 -20.46 37.45 10.61
C PRO A 202 -19.84 36.49 9.60
N ASP A 203 -19.27 35.36 10.04
CA ASP A 203 -18.58 34.42 9.17
C ASP A 203 -19.56 33.77 8.20
N ILE A 204 -20.62 33.15 8.73
CA ILE A 204 -21.60 32.45 7.91
C ILE A 204 -22.44 33.42 7.09
N THR A 205 -22.73 34.62 7.63
CA THR A 205 -23.43 35.66 6.87
C THR A 205 -22.60 36.10 5.66
N ALA A 206 -21.31 36.38 5.87
CA ALA A 206 -20.42 36.78 4.79
C ALA A 206 -20.19 35.65 3.78
N MET A 207 -19.98 34.40 4.23
CA MET A 207 -19.85 33.25 3.33
C MET A 207 -21.11 33.01 2.49
N ALA A 208 -22.31 33.18 3.07
CA ALA A 208 -23.56 33.11 2.31
C ALA A 208 -23.62 34.22 1.24
N LEU A 209 -23.22 35.45 1.58
CA LEU A 209 -23.14 36.56 0.62
C LEU A 209 -22.15 36.29 -0.52
N GLN A 210 -20.99 35.68 -0.22
CA GLN A 210 -20.01 35.29 -1.24
C GLN A 210 -20.62 34.31 -2.25
N ALA A 211 -21.37 33.30 -1.76
CA ALA A 211 -22.05 32.32 -2.62
C ALA A 211 -23.19 32.95 -3.43
N LEU A 212 -23.94 33.88 -2.83
CA LEU A 212 -25.09 34.54 -3.46
C LEU A 212 -24.69 35.69 -4.40
N ALA A 213 -23.45 36.16 -4.39
CA ALA A 213 -23.01 37.35 -5.13
C ALA A 213 -23.29 37.26 -6.64
N LYS A 214 -23.15 36.07 -7.26
CA LYS A 214 -23.48 35.86 -8.69
C LYS A 214 -24.97 36.02 -8.99
N TYR A 215 -25.81 35.77 -7.99
CA TYR A 215 -27.26 35.70 -8.09
C TYR A 215 -27.94 36.97 -7.57
N LYS A 216 -27.18 38.05 -7.31
CA LYS A 216 -27.71 39.24 -6.62
C LYS A 216 -28.97 39.83 -7.28
N ASP A 217 -29.01 39.80 -8.61
CA ASP A 217 -30.13 40.31 -9.43
C ASP A 217 -31.01 39.19 -10.02
N SER A 218 -30.85 37.95 -9.52
CA SER A 218 -31.59 36.78 -10.00
C SER A 218 -32.87 36.52 -9.20
N THR A 219 -33.76 35.74 -9.83
CA THR A 219 -34.96 35.17 -9.21
C THR A 219 -34.84 33.65 -9.25
N VAL A 220 -35.07 32.99 -8.11
CA VAL A 220 -35.14 31.51 -8.03
C VAL A 220 -36.58 31.06 -7.83
N ILE A 221 -36.88 29.83 -8.23
CA ILE A 221 -38.23 29.26 -8.11
C ILE A 221 -38.29 28.27 -6.93
N ASP A 222 -39.32 28.38 -6.10
CA ASP A 222 -39.56 27.42 -5.02
C ASP A 222 -40.26 26.13 -5.49
N GLU A 223 -40.37 25.15 -4.59
CA GLU A 223 -41.00 23.85 -4.87
C GLU A 223 -42.50 23.97 -5.26
N LYS A 224 -43.11 25.14 -5.02
CA LYS A 224 -44.50 25.46 -5.34
C LYS A 224 -44.63 26.33 -6.59
N GLY A 225 -43.53 26.67 -7.26
CA GLY A 225 -43.51 27.53 -8.45
C GLY A 225 -43.47 29.03 -8.16
N ASN A 226 -43.31 29.46 -6.90
CA ASN A 226 -43.23 30.89 -6.56
C ASN A 226 -41.85 31.45 -6.88
N LYS A 227 -41.82 32.68 -7.40
CA LYS A 227 -40.61 33.44 -7.67
C LYS A 227 -40.10 34.11 -6.39
N ILE A 228 -38.82 33.91 -6.07
CA ILE A 228 -38.13 34.52 -4.93
C ILE A 228 -36.97 35.36 -5.46
N GLU A 229 -37.03 36.67 -5.26
CA GLU A 229 -35.93 37.57 -5.58
C GLU A 229 -34.82 37.42 -4.54
N VAL A 230 -33.57 37.30 -5.00
CA VAL A 230 -32.40 37.12 -4.12
C VAL A 230 -31.99 38.44 -3.46
N LYS A 231 -32.09 39.56 -4.18
CA LYS A 231 -31.59 40.87 -3.76
C LYS A 231 -32.04 41.31 -2.35
N PRO A 232 -33.33 41.17 -1.95
CA PRO A 232 -33.77 41.62 -0.63
C PRO A 232 -33.07 40.90 0.54
N TYR A 233 -32.66 39.65 0.35
CA TYR A 233 -31.92 38.87 1.36
C TYR A 233 -30.48 39.37 1.49
N ILE A 234 -29.84 39.66 0.34
CA ILE A 234 -28.50 40.24 0.31
C ILE A 234 -28.50 41.62 0.99
N ASP A 235 -29.46 42.49 0.66
CA ASP A 235 -29.53 43.83 1.23
C ASP A 235 -29.67 43.79 2.76
N ARG A 236 -30.55 42.93 3.30
CA ARG A 236 -30.68 42.74 4.76
C ARG A 236 -29.42 42.19 5.40
N ALA A 237 -28.74 41.24 4.76
CA ALA A 237 -27.50 40.68 5.27
C ALA A 237 -26.34 41.69 5.28
N ILE A 238 -26.25 42.56 4.27
CA ILE A 238 -25.29 43.69 4.25
C ILE A 238 -25.56 44.64 5.42
N ASP A 239 -26.83 44.98 5.66
CA ASP A 239 -27.22 45.83 6.80
C ASP A 239 -26.87 45.19 8.15
N VAL A 240 -27.02 43.87 8.26
CA VAL A 240 -26.62 43.11 9.45
C VAL A 240 -25.11 43.16 9.65
N LEU A 241 -24.30 42.92 8.60
CA LEU A 241 -22.84 43.04 8.70
C LEU A 241 -22.40 44.47 9.07
N SER A 242 -22.99 45.49 8.45
CA SER A 242 -22.69 46.90 8.78
C SER A 242 -22.96 47.25 10.26
N LYS A 243 -23.97 46.62 10.87
CA LYS A 243 -24.29 46.78 12.30
C LYS A 243 -23.39 45.95 13.22
N MET A 244 -22.84 44.84 12.73
CA MET A 244 -21.92 43.97 13.47
C MET A 244 -20.50 44.52 13.53
N GLN A 245 -20.11 45.37 12.57
CA GLN A 245 -18.78 45.95 12.52
C GLN A 245 -18.48 46.76 13.78
N LEU A 246 -17.29 46.53 14.34
CA LEU A 246 -16.76 47.25 15.49
C LEU A 246 -16.23 48.62 15.08
N ASP A 247 -16.02 49.50 16.06
CA ASP A 247 -15.48 50.86 15.87
C ASP A 247 -14.08 50.90 15.26
N ASN A 248 -13.31 49.82 15.41
CA ASN A 248 -11.98 49.66 14.80
C ASN A 248 -12.04 49.04 13.38
N GLY A 249 -13.24 48.82 12.83
CA GLY A 249 -13.45 48.17 11.53
C GLY A 249 -13.46 46.63 11.57
N GLY A 250 -13.21 46.03 12.74
CA GLY A 250 -13.14 44.59 12.98
C GLY A 250 -14.50 43.92 13.17
N TYR A 251 -14.50 42.60 13.42
CA TYR A 251 -15.69 41.78 13.59
C TYR A 251 -15.49 40.74 14.70
N ASN A 252 -16.55 40.52 15.49
CA ASN A 252 -16.60 39.50 16.53
C ASN A 252 -17.42 38.29 16.08
N SER A 253 -16.82 37.11 16.13
CA SER A 253 -17.51 35.82 16.02
C SER A 253 -17.45 35.12 17.38
N TRP A 254 -18.59 34.62 17.86
CA TRP A 254 -18.73 34.00 19.19
C TRP A 254 -18.19 34.82 20.38
N GLY A 255 -18.16 36.14 20.25
CA GLY A 255 -17.67 37.06 21.28
C GLY A 255 -16.18 37.37 21.23
N THR A 256 -15.47 36.91 20.21
CA THR A 256 -14.03 37.13 20.04
C THR A 256 -13.74 37.83 18.72
N GLU A 257 -13.00 38.93 18.79
CA GLU A 257 -12.48 39.62 17.61
C GLU A 257 -11.35 38.79 17.00
N ASN A 258 -11.43 38.52 15.71
CA ASN A 258 -10.46 37.68 15.03
C ASN A 258 -10.28 38.07 13.56
N SER A 259 -9.15 37.69 12.96
CA SER A 259 -8.81 38.04 11.58
C SER A 259 -9.65 37.29 10.55
N GLU A 260 -10.06 36.05 10.84
CA GLU A 260 -10.86 35.21 9.95
C GLU A 260 -12.24 35.80 9.67
N SER A 261 -12.92 36.35 10.68
CA SER A 261 -14.20 37.03 10.52
C SER A 261 -14.09 38.27 9.65
N ILE A 262 -13.02 39.06 9.83
CA ILE A 262 -12.75 40.23 8.98
C ILE A 262 -12.47 39.78 7.54
N ALA A 263 -11.72 38.68 7.37
CA ALA A 263 -11.43 38.10 6.07
C ALA A 263 -12.70 37.72 5.30
N GLN A 264 -13.64 36.99 5.94
CA GLN A 264 -14.89 36.62 5.30
C GLN A 264 -15.69 37.84 4.81
N VAL A 265 -15.75 38.89 5.64
CA VAL A 265 -16.48 40.11 5.30
C VAL A 265 -15.81 40.85 4.12
N ILE A 266 -14.47 40.96 4.10
CA ILE A 266 -13.75 41.56 2.96
C ILE A 266 -14.10 40.83 1.66
N VAL A 267 -14.05 39.50 1.65
CA VAL A 267 -14.36 38.70 0.45
C VAL A 267 -15.83 38.88 0.04
N ALA A 268 -16.77 38.94 0.99
CA ALA A 268 -18.18 39.16 0.70
C ALA A 268 -18.45 40.53 0.07
N LEU A 269 -17.91 41.61 0.66
CA LEU A 269 -18.12 42.98 0.17
C LEU A 269 -17.54 43.16 -1.22
N THR A 270 -16.30 42.71 -1.43
CA THR A 270 -15.64 42.81 -2.74
C THR A 270 -16.34 41.94 -3.80
N ALA A 271 -16.85 40.76 -3.44
CA ALA A 271 -17.64 39.93 -4.36
C ALA A 271 -18.99 40.56 -4.77
N LEU A 272 -19.55 41.41 -3.91
CA LEU A 272 -20.78 42.19 -4.15
C LEU A 272 -20.50 43.57 -4.76
N GLU A 273 -19.24 43.85 -5.10
CA GLU A 273 -18.78 45.13 -5.66
C GLU A 273 -18.98 46.33 -4.70
N VAL A 274 -19.00 46.06 -3.39
CA VAL A 274 -19.03 47.07 -2.34
C VAL A 274 -17.59 47.35 -1.89
N ASP A 275 -17.11 48.58 -2.11
CA ASP A 275 -15.79 49.01 -1.67
C ASP A 275 -15.80 49.33 -0.16
N PRO A 276 -15.18 48.50 0.70
CA PRO A 276 -15.21 48.72 2.14
C PRO A 276 -14.44 49.98 2.58
N ALA A 277 -13.60 50.55 1.71
CA ALA A 277 -12.88 51.80 1.99
C ALA A 277 -13.70 53.06 1.65
N LYS A 278 -14.82 52.92 0.93
CA LYS A 278 -15.64 54.05 0.46
C LYS A 278 -17.10 53.99 0.88
N ASP A 279 -17.64 52.79 1.12
CA ASP A 279 -19.03 52.64 1.54
C ASP A 279 -19.19 53.05 3.01
N SER A 280 -19.95 54.11 3.25
CA SER A 280 -20.14 54.69 4.59
C SER A 280 -20.75 53.72 5.60
N ARG A 281 -21.42 52.65 5.14
CA ARG A 281 -21.93 51.59 6.02
C ARG A 281 -20.80 50.82 6.71
N PHE A 282 -19.62 50.75 6.08
CA PHE A 282 -18.47 49.94 6.52
C PHE A 282 -17.27 50.76 7.01
N ILE A 283 -17.48 52.06 7.21
CA ILE A 283 -16.50 52.98 7.79
C ILE A 283 -17.01 53.42 9.16
N LYS A 284 -16.31 53.03 10.23
CA LYS A 284 -16.63 53.39 11.63
C LYS A 284 -15.45 54.15 12.22
N ASN A 285 -15.66 55.38 12.69
CA ASN A 285 -14.61 56.21 13.28
C ASN A 285 -13.33 56.30 12.41
N ASN A 286 -13.51 56.44 11.09
CA ASN A 286 -12.45 56.41 10.07
C ASN A 286 -11.69 55.08 9.93
N ASN A 287 -12.14 54.02 10.59
CA ASN A 287 -11.61 52.66 10.44
C ASN A 287 -12.52 51.82 9.54
N TRP A 288 -11.91 50.86 8.85
CA TRP A 288 -12.58 49.91 7.97
C TRP A 288 -11.77 48.60 7.91
N THR A 289 -12.25 47.63 7.15
CA THR A 289 -11.83 46.23 7.28
C THR A 289 -10.35 45.93 6.95
N ILE A 290 -9.72 46.61 5.98
CA ILE A 290 -8.31 46.32 5.66
C ILE A 290 -7.35 46.83 6.75
N PRO A 291 -7.43 48.09 7.23
CA PRO A 291 -6.66 48.51 8.40
C PRO A 291 -6.92 47.62 9.63
N ALA A 292 -8.15 47.13 9.81
CA ALA A 292 -8.50 46.23 10.91
C ALA A 292 -7.78 44.87 10.79
N ILE A 293 -7.86 44.18 9.64
CA ILE A 293 -7.20 42.87 9.46
C ILE A 293 -5.68 42.98 9.52
N MET A 294 -5.12 44.11 9.09
CA MET A 294 -3.67 44.36 9.15
C MET A 294 -3.12 44.52 10.58
N GLN A 295 -3.97 44.71 11.60
CA GLN A 295 -3.53 44.66 13.01
C GLN A 295 -3.12 43.25 13.44
N PHE A 296 -3.59 42.22 12.74
CA PHE A 296 -3.26 40.81 13.02
C PHE A 296 -2.03 40.33 12.23
N TYR A 297 -1.52 41.15 11.30
CA TYR A 297 -0.32 40.84 10.53
C TYR A 297 0.93 40.86 11.41
N VAL A 298 1.79 39.87 11.22
CA VAL A 298 3.09 39.77 11.87
C VAL A 298 4.17 39.98 10.81
N GLU A 299 5.14 40.84 11.13
CA GLU A 299 6.30 41.08 10.27
C GLU A 299 6.97 39.75 9.89
N GLY A 300 7.17 39.53 8.60
CA GLY A 300 7.61 38.24 8.05
C GLY A 300 6.52 37.44 7.33
N GLY A 301 5.24 37.83 7.43
CA GLY A 301 4.18 37.37 6.52
C GLY A 301 2.99 36.63 7.15
N GLY A 302 3.08 36.22 8.41
CA GLY A 302 2.00 35.48 9.08
C GLY A 302 0.87 36.36 9.62
N PHE A 303 -0.30 35.76 9.91
CA PHE A 303 -1.39 36.43 10.62
C PHE A 303 -1.77 35.68 11.90
N LYS A 304 -2.18 36.42 12.91
CA LYS A 304 -2.70 35.90 14.18
C LYS A 304 -4.20 35.64 14.11
N HIS A 305 -4.69 34.67 14.88
CA HIS A 305 -6.13 34.48 15.08
C HIS A 305 -6.73 35.62 15.90
N THR A 306 -6.20 35.85 17.11
CA THR A 306 -6.50 37.04 17.93
C THR A 306 -5.22 37.85 18.17
N LEU A 307 -5.35 39.11 18.60
CA LEU A 307 -4.18 39.96 18.85
C LEU A 307 -3.23 39.39 19.93
N SER A 308 -3.75 38.56 20.84
CA SER A 308 -2.99 37.93 21.93
C SER A 308 -2.38 36.57 21.56
N THR A 309 -2.65 36.02 20.38
CA THR A 309 -2.11 34.72 19.95
C THR A 309 -0.87 34.88 19.07
N ASP A 310 -0.13 33.79 18.89
CA ASP A 310 0.93 33.69 17.87
C ASP A 310 0.33 33.56 16.45
N VAL A 311 1.23 33.54 15.46
CA VAL A 311 0.86 33.30 14.07
C VAL A 311 0.10 31.97 13.94
N ASN A 312 -0.99 31.99 13.19
CA ASN A 312 -1.87 30.85 12.98
C ASN A 312 -2.03 30.57 11.48
N GLY A 313 -1.92 29.29 11.08
CA GLY A 313 -1.99 28.89 9.67
C GLY A 313 -3.34 29.22 9.01
N MET A 314 -4.46 28.97 9.69
CA MET A 314 -5.79 29.27 9.15
C MET A 314 -6.03 30.78 9.07
N ALA A 315 -5.67 31.53 10.12
CA ALA A 315 -5.71 32.99 10.09
C ALA A 315 -4.88 33.56 8.93
N THR A 316 -3.71 32.98 8.68
CA THR A 316 -2.81 33.36 7.57
C THR A 316 -3.43 33.07 6.22
N ASP A 317 -3.95 31.85 6.00
CA ASP A 317 -4.66 31.47 4.77
C ASP A 317 -5.83 32.41 4.47
N GLN A 318 -6.68 32.66 5.48
CA GLN A 318 -7.89 33.47 5.30
C GLN A 318 -7.59 34.95 5.10
N SER A 319 -6.66 35.48 5.88
CA SER A 319 -6.21 36.87 5.70
C SER A 319 -5.55 37.06 4.34
N MET A 320 -4.72 36.11 3.88
CA MET A 320 -4.10 36.15 2.56
C MET A 320 -5.14 36.22 1.45
N TYR A 321 -6.10 35.30 1.37
CA TYR A 321 -7.08 35.37 0.27
C TYR A 321 -8.00 36.59 0.39
N ALA A 322 -8.22 37.15 1.58
CA ALA A 322 -8.99 38.37 1.76
C ALA A 322 -8.24 39.59 1.22
N LEU A 323 -6.94 39.70 1.52
CA LEU A 323 -6.07 40.72 0.91
C LEU A 323 -6.03 40.57 -0.61
N VAL A 324 -5.92 39.34 -1.12
CA VAL A 324 -5.98 39.04 -2.56
C VAL A 324 -7.34 39.43 -3.15
N ALA A 325 -8.45 39.15 -2.47
CA ALA A 325 -9.78 39.54 -2.93
C ALA A 325 -9.91 41.07 -3.07
N TYR A 326 -9.42 41.81 -2.07
CA TYR A 326 -9.39 43.26 -2.11
C TYR A 326 -8.45 43.81 -3.19
N ASP A 327 -7.22 43.26 -3.31
CA ASP A 327 -6.27 43.65 -4.35
C ASP A 327 -6.84 43.44 -5.77
N ARG A 328 -7.53 42.31 -5.99
CA ARG A 328 -8.20 42.01 -7.25
C ARG A 328 -9.34 42.98 -7.52
N PHE A 329 -10.15 43.30 -6.51
CA PHE A 329 -11.24 44.27 -6.62
C PHE A 329 -10.72 45.67 -7.00
N VAL A 330 -9.71 46.20 -6.30
CA VAL A 330 -9.16 47.53 -6.61
C VAL A 330 -8.47 47.59 -7.98
N LYS A 331 -7.97 46.45 -8.48
CA LYS A 331 -7.38 46.31 -9.83
C LYS A 331 -8.41 45.97 -10.91
N GLY A 332 -9.70 45.89 -10.60
CA GLY A 332 -10.76 45.57 -11.56
C GLY A 332 -10.66 44.16 -12.17
N LYS A 333 -10.05 43.22 -11.44
CA LYS A 333 -9.97 41.80 -11.84
C LYS A 333 -11.22 41.05 -11.37
N ASN A 334 -11.45 39.85 -11.91
CA ASN A 334 -12.54 38.98 -11.45
C ASN A 334 -12.45 38.76 -9.93
N ARG A 335 -13.60 38.71 -9.26
CA ARG A 335 -13.71 38.41 -7.81
C ARG A 335 -12.98 37.11 -7.46
N LEU A 336 -12.61 36.93 -6.19
CA LEU A 336 -11.77 35.82 -5.72
C LEU A 336 -12.22 34.45 -6.26
N TYR A 337 -13.51 34.13 -6.10
CA TYR A 337 -14.13 32.88 -6.52
C TYR A 337 -14.75 32.92 -7.92
N ASP A 338 -14.58 33.98 -8.71
CA ASP A 338 -14.81 33.92 -10.15
C ASP A 338 -13.46 33.67 -10.83
N MET A 339 -13.23 32.42 -11.16
CA MET A 339 -11.97 31.91 -11.69
C MET A 339 -12.07 31.62 -13.20
N SER A 340 -13.04 32.22 -13.89
CA SER A 340 -13.09 32.18 -15.36
C SER A 340 -11.86 32.83 -16.01
N ASP A 341 -11.11 33.62 -15.25
CA ASP A 341 -9.81 34.21 -15.62
C ASP A 341 -8.58 33.41 -15.12
N ALA A 342 -8.76 32.22 -14.53
CA ALA A 342 -7.65 31.43 -14.03
C ALA A 342 -6.80 30.86 -15.18
N THR A 343 -5.50 31.14 -15.15
CA THR A 343 -4.54 30.56 -16.09
C THR A 343 -4.15 29.15 -15.68
N LYS A 344 -3.87 28.27 -16.64
CA LYS A 344 -3.34 26.93 -16.35
C LYS A 344 -1.90 27.03 -15.83
N LEU A 345 -1.71 26.83 -14.52
CA LEU A 345 -0.42 26.96 -13.83
C LEU A 345 0.36 25.63 -13.75
N ILE A 346 -0.29 24.52 -14.09
CA ILE A 346 0.31 23.20 -14.16
C ILE A 346 0.46 22.81 -15.64
N ASP A 347 1.70 22.76 -16.12
CA ASP A 347 2.01 22.01 -17.34
C ASP A 347 2.02 20.52 -17.00
N ASN A 348 1.07 19.78 -17.56
CA ASN A 348 0.93 18.33 -17.36
C ASN A 348 2.10 17.53 -17.96
N LYS A 349 3.08 18.19 -18.61
CA LYS A 349 4.29 17.52 -19.07
C LYS A 349 5.28 17.28 -17.92
N ILE A 350 5.39 16.01 -17.52
CA ILE A 350 6.50 15.50 -16.74
C ILE A 350 7.57 15.06 -17.74
N LYS A 351 8.59 15.91 -17.92
CA LYS A 351 9.66 15.66 -18.90
C LYS A 351 10.48 14.43 -18.51
N LEU A 352 10.86 13.64 -19.50
CA LEU A 352 11.79 12.52 -19.34
C LEU A 352 13.20 13.09 -19.14
N GLU A 353 13.80 12.81 -17.99
CA GLU A 353 15.14 13.29 -17.64
C GLU A 353 16.23 12.30 -18.06
N LYS A 354 15.97 11.00 -17.88
CA LYS A 354 16.91 9.95 -18.27
C LYS A 354 16.21 8.62 -18.49
N ILE A 355 16.86 7.75 -19.26
CA ILE A 355 16.51 6.34 -19.40
C ILE A 355 17.63 5.45 -18.84
N ASN A 356 17.27 4.30 -18.30
CA ASN A 356 18.22 3.29 -17.83
C ASN A 356 17.92 1.94 -18.47
N PHE A 357 18.94 1.10 -18.56
CA PHE A 357 18.78 -0.32 -18.88
C PHE A 357 18.73 -1.15 -17.61
N ASP A 358 18.00 -2.27 -17.67
CA ASP A 358 18.08 -3.35 -16.68
C ASP A 358 19.51 -3.91 -16.55
N ARG A 359 20.30 -3.85 -17.63
CA ARG A 359 21.71 -4.29 -17.66
C ARG A 359 22.57 -3.44 -18.60
N LEU A 360 23.83 -3.23 -18.23
CA LEU A 360 24.81 -2.47 -19.04
C LEU A 360 25.61 -3.32 -20.03
N SER A 361 25.45 -4.64 -19.96
CA SER A 361 26.03 -5.60 -20.89
C SER A 361 25.00 -6.67 -21.20
N VAL A 362 24.89 -7.05 -22.47
CA VAL A 362 24.10 -8.17 -22.94
C VAL A 362 25.05 -9.20 -23.54
N THR A 363 24.92 -10.46 -23.12
CA THR A 363 25.72 -11.55 -23.67
C THR A 363 24.77 -12.59 -24.24
N ILE A 364 24.86 -12.89 -25.54
CA ILE A 364 23.98 -13.85 -26.21
C ILE A 364 24.79 -14.81 -27.08
N GLY A 365 24.30 -16.04 -27.24
CA GLY A 365 24.88 -16.97 -28.21
C GLY A 365 24.50 -16.61 -29.66
N GLU A 366 25.36 -16.94 -30.61
CA GLU A 366 25.05 -16.89 -32.04
C GLU A 366 23.74 -17.64 -32.36
N GLY A 367 22.80 -16.99 -33.05
CA GLY A 367 21.46 -17.50 -33.35
C GLY A 367 20.46 -17.49 -32.20
N LYS A 368 20.85 -17.03 -31.00
CA LYS A 368 19.96 -16.89 -29.84
C LYS A 368 19.39 -15.47 -29.73
N THR A 369 18.35 -15.34 -28.92
CA THR A 369 17.66 -14.07 -28.70
C THR A 369 17.60 -13.71 -27.22
N ASP A 370 17.71 -12.42 -26.91
CA ASP A 370 17.50 -11.85 -25.56
C ASP A 370 16.71 -10.54 -25.71
N LYS A 371 16.33 -9.90 -24.60
CA LYS A 371 15.59 -8.64 -24.60
C LYS A 371 16.18 -7.66 -23.59
N LEU A 372 16.50 -6.45 -24.04
CA LEU A 372 16.95 -5.36 -23.16
C LEU A 372 15.75 -4.49 -22.74
N ILE A 373 15.62 -4.21 -21.45
CA ILE A 373 14.47 -3.47 -20.89
C ILE A 373 14.89 -2.04 -20.57
N VAL A 374 14.06 -1.07 -20.99
CA VAL A 374 14.25 0.35 -20.71
C VAL A 374 13.34 0.78 -19.56
N SER A 375 13.91 1.44 -18.57
CA SER A 375 13.18 2.18 -17.53
C SER A 375 13.35 3.69 -17.70
N TYR A 376 12.37 4.43 -17.20
CA TYR A 376 12.25 5.88 -17.41
C TYR A 376 12.37 6.61 -16.07
N TYR A 377 13.00 7.78 -16.08
CA TYR A 377 13.04 8.64 -14.91
C TYR A 377 12.70 10.10 -15.28
N PRO A 378 11.76 10.73 -14.54
CA PRO A 378 10.89 10.10 -13.55
C PRO A 378 9.95 9.05 -14.21
N GLU A 379 9.55 8.02 -13.47
CA GLU A 379 8.82 6.86 -14.01
C GLU A 379 7.44 7.25 -14.59
N ASP A 380 6.82 8.26 -13.95
CA ASP A 380 5.56 8.88 -14.31
C ASP A 380 5.71 9.98 -15.38
N THR A 381 6.85 10.04 -16.08
CA THR A 381 7.01 10.90 -17.26
C THR A 381 5.86 10.72 -18.26
N THR A 382 5.40 11.85 -18.78
CA THR A 382 4.35 11.93 -19.80
C THR A 382 4.91 12.06 -21.22
N ASP A 383 6.23 12.12 -21.37
CA ASP A 383 6.86 12.11 -22.69
C ASP A 383 6.65 10.74 -23.37
N ASP A 384 6.60 10.73 -24.70
CA ASP A 384 6.42 9.49 -25.48
C ASP A 384 7.54 8.49 -25.17
N LYS A 385 7.15 7.30 -24.71
CA LYS A 385 8.05 6.20 -24.33
C LYS A 385 8.49 5.34 -25.52
N LYS A 386 8.25 5.80 -26.76
CA LYS A 386 8.73 5.13 -27.96
C LYS A 386 10.26 5.09 -28.00
N VAL A 387 10.80 3.88 -27.93
CA VAL A 387 12.24 3.63 -27.98
C VAL A 387 12.69 3.41 -29.42
N ASN A 388 13.70 4.16 -29.84
CA ASN A 388 14.44 3.90 -31.07
C ASN A 388 15.70 3.10 -30.74
N TRP A 389 15.76 1.87 -31.24
CA TRP A 389 16.86 0.93 -31.01
C TRP A 389 17.84 0.92 -32.17
N THR A 390 19.13 0.86 -31.87
CA THR A 390 20.20 0.70 -32.88
C THR A 390 21.31 -0.20 -32.36
N ILE A 391 21.88 -1.04 -33.22
CA ILE A 391 23.12 -1.79 -32.97
C ILE A 391 24.26 -1.12 -33.74
N ALA A 392 25.42 -0.93 -33.11
CA ALA A 392 26.57 -0.27 -33.74
C ALA A 392 27.18 -1.09 -34.91
N ASP A 393 27.16 -2.42 -34.80
CA ASP A 393 27.58 -3.35 -35.84
C ASP A 393 26.53 -4.45 -36.04
N GLU A 394 25.69 -4.27 -37.05
CA GLU A 394 24.59 -5.20 -37.34
C GLU A 394 25.05 -6.56 -37.91
N SER A 395 26.33 -6.71 -38.26
CA SER A 395 26.90 -7.99 -38.63
C SER A 395 27.10 -8.92 -37.43
N ILE A 396 27.18 -8.35 -36.22
CA ILE A 396 27.34 -9.06 -34.95
C ILE A 396 25.96 -9.37 -34.33
N ALA A 397 25.01 -8.44 -34.33
CA ALA A 397 23.68 -8.63 -33.75
C ALA A 397 22.61 -7.74 -34.39
N LYS A 398 21.32 -8.10 -34.23
CA LYS A 398 20.17 -7.28 -34.65
C LYS A 398 19.22 -7.01 -33.48
N VAL A 399 18.43 -5.94 -33.55
CA VAL A 399 17.41 -5.60 -32.54
C VAL A 399 16.09 -5.20 -33.20
N ASP A 400 14.97 -5.61 -32.63
CA ASP A 400 13.64 -5.20 -33.08
C ASP A 400 13.09 -3.96 -32.35
N LYS A 401 11.90 -3.49 -32.77
CA LYS A 401 11.23 -2.32 -32.18
C LYS A 401 10.89 -2.47 -30.69
N ASN A 402 10.84 -3.70 -30.16
CA ASN A 402 10.48 -4.02 -28.79
C ASN A 402 11.74 -4.29 -27.92
N GLY A 403 12.94 -4.12 -28.46
CA GLY A 403 14.20 -4.38 -27.76
C GLY A 403 14.61 -5.85 -27.75
N LYS A 404 14.01 -6.71 -28.58
CA LYS A 404 14.44 -8.10 -28.74
C LYS A 404 15.67 -8.15 -29.64
N ILE A 405 16.76 -8.68 -29.11
CA ILE A 405 18.07 -8.78 -29.72
C ILE A 405 18.25 -10.19 -30.27
N ILE A 406 18.92 -10.34 -31.42
CA ILE A 406 19.29 -11.61 -32.04
C ILE A 406 20.80 -11.59 -32.31
N GLY A 407 21.53 -12.58 -31.81
CA GLY A 407 22.96 -12.74 -32.09
C GLY A 407 23.18 -13.28 -33.49
N ILE A 408 23.99 -12.61 -34.31
CA ILE A 408 24.25 -12.99 -35.71
C ILE A 408 25.60 -13.69 -35.86
N LYS A 409 26.66 -13.15 -35.24
CA LYS A 409 28.03 -13.67 -35.37
C LYS A 409 28.84 -13.34 -34.13
N GLU A 410 29.75 -14.25 -33.77
CA GLU A 410 30.77 -14.02 -32.73
C GLU A 410 31.43 -12.63 -32.85
N GLY A 411 31.40 -11.85 -31.78
CA GLY A 411 31.99 -10.51 -31.72
C GLY A 411 31.39 -9.62 -30.65
N ASN A 412 31.99 -8.43 -30.47
CA ASN A 412 31.53 -7.41 -29.53
C ASN A 412 30.99 -6.21 -30.30
N THR A 413 29.82 -5.72 -29.93
CA THR A 413 29.18 -4.52 -30.45
C THR A 413 28.51 -3.73 -29.32
N LYS A 414 27.75 -2.69 -29.65
CA LYS A 414 26.97 -1.91 -28.68
C LYS A 414 25.54 -1.77 -29.13
N ILE A 415 24.62 -1.82 -28.16
CA ILE A 415 23.20 -1.51 -28.36
C ILE A 415 22.90 -0.15 -27.73
N LYS A 416 22.16 0.69 -28.47
CA LYS A 416 21.69 2.00 -28.00
C LYS A 416 20.17 2.07 -28.05
N ALA A 417 19.59 2.64 -27.00
CA ALA A 417 18.20 3.08 -26.94
C ALA A 417 18.16 4.61 -26.89
N LYS A 418 17.27 5.20 -27.69
CA LYS A 418 16.99 6.64 -27.68
C LYS A 418 15.48 6.87 -27.51
N VAL A 419 15.13 7.72 -26.55
CA VAL A 419 13.74 8.14 -26.26
C VAL A 419 13.73 9.67 -26.22
N GLY A 420 13.05 10.31 -27.17
CA GLY A 420 13.12 11.77 -27.33
C GLY A 420 14.57 12.27 -27.51
N GLN A 421 15.06 13.09 -26.57
CA GLN A 421 16.42 13.63 -26.57
C GLN A 421 17.42 12.84 -25.71
N VAL A 422 16.95 11.90 -24.90
CA VAL A 422 17.82 11.11 -24.01
C VAL A 422 18.21 9.78 -24.66
N GLU A 423 19.44 9.34 -24.42
CA GLU A 423 19.95 8.07 -24.95
C GLU A 423 20.81 7.32 -23.92
N LYS A 424 20.86 5.99 -24.07
CA LYS A 424 21.70 5.11 -23.26
C LYS A 424 22.28 4.01 -24.13
N THR A 425 23.52 3.60 -23.84
CA THR A 425 24.25 2.55 -24.54
C THR A 425 24.65 1.43 -23.58
N ALA A 426 24.58 0.18 -24.04
CA ALA A 426 25.08 -1.02 -23.36
C ALA A 426 26.02 -1.78 -24.29
N GLU A 427 26.97 -2.51 -23.70
CA GLU A 427 27.81 -3.46 -24.44
C GLU A 427 26.97 -4.68 -24.86
N LEU A 428 27.22 -5.22 -26.05
CA LEU A 428 26.55 -6.42 -26.56
C LEU A 428 27.61 -7.38 -27.09
N ILE A 429 27.72 -8.53 -26.44
CA ILE A 429 28.67 -9.59 -26.75
C ILE A 429 27.88 -10.75 -27.37
N VAL A 430 28.26 -11.16 -28.57
CA VAL A 430 27.76 -12.38 -29.19
C VAL A 430 28.86 -13.41 -29.13
N ASN A 431 28.58 -14.51 -28.45
CA ASN A 431 29.53 -15.61 -28.33
C ASN A 431 29.33 -16.60 -29.47
N LYS A 432 30.43 -17.23 -29.87
CA LYS A 432 30.38 -18.37 -30.76
C LYS A 432 29.41 -19.41 -30.21
N LYS A 433 28.63 -20.01 -31.09
CA LYS A 433 27.75 -21.14 -30.77
C LYS A 433 28.55 -22.19 -29.97
N PRO A 434 28.17 -22.54 -28.73
CA PRO A 434 28.90 -23.53 -27.97
C PRO A 434 28.92 -24.86 -28.73
N ILE A 435 30.09 -25.51 -28.76
CA ILE A 435 30.18 -26.94 -29.07
C ILE A 435 29.48 -27.62 -27.90
N ILE A 436 28.28 -28.15 -28.17
CA ILE A 436 27.45 -28.81 -27.16
C ILE A 436 28.20 -30.07 -26.70
N GLU A 437 28.81 -30.04 -25.51
CA GLU A 437 28.82 -31.24 -24.67
C GLU A 437 27.36 -31.57 -24.34
N LYS A 438 27.01 -32.86 -24.45
CA LYS A 438 25.67 -33.40 -24.20
C LYS A 438 24.98 -32.62 -23.07
N ARG A 439 23.83 -32.04 -23.40
CA ARG A 439 22.92 -31.33 -22.49
C ARG A 439 22.91 -32.01 -21.12
N ILE A 440 23.50 -31.38 -20.11
CA ILE A 440 23.40 -31.84 -18.72
C ILE A 440 21.92 -31.78 -18.36
N ASP A 441 21.30 -32.94 -18.16
CA ASP A 441 19.90 -33.02 -17.74
C ASP A 441 19.78 -32.73 -16.24
N VAL A 442 19.82 -31.43 -15.91
CA VAL A 442 19.71 -30.98 -14.52
C VAL A 442 18.38 -31.36 -13.89
N ARG A 443 17.33 -31.60 -14.69
CA ARG A 443 16.00 -31.92 -14.18
C ARG A 443 15.96 -33.32 -13.57
N GLU A 444 16.50 -34.31 -14.28
CA GLU A 444 16.63 -35.67 -13.77
C GLU A 444 17.43 -35.69 -12.45
N LYS A 445 18.47 -34.86 -12.36
CA LYS A 445 19.35 -34.77 -11.18
C LYS A 445 18.62 -34.15 -9.98
N ILE A 446 17.83 -33.10 -10.19
CA ILE A 446 16.97 -32.49 -9.15
C ILE A 446 15.95 -33.52 -8.62
N GLU A 447 15.33 -34.30 -9.51
CA GLU A 447 14.36 -35.34 -9.13
C GLU A 447 15.01 -36.44 -8.29
N LYS A 448 16.16 -36.96 -8.71
CA LYS A 448 16.96 -37.94 -7.93
C LYS A 448 17.37 -37.44 -6.55
N ILE A 449 17.86 -36.19 -6.45
CA ILE A 449 18.22 -35.59 -5.15
C ILE A 449 16.99 -35.52 -4.25
N SER A 450 15.84 -35.13 -4.81
CA SER A 450 14.59 -35.03 -4.06
C SER A 450 14.12 -36.39 -3.55
N GLU A 451 14.20 -37.44 -4.37
CA GLU A 451 13.91 -38.82 -3.94
C GLU A 451 14.80 -39.26 -2.77
N ASN A 452 16.11 -38.94 -2.83
CA ASN A 452 17.04 -39.25 -1.75
C ASN A 452 16.71 -38.48 -0.46
N ILE A 453 16.37 -37.18 -0.58
CA ILE A 453 15.88 -36.37 0.54
C ILE A 453 14.64 -37.00 1.19
N TYR A 454 13.70 -37.56 0.40
CA TYR A 454 12.53 -38.25 0.94
C TYR A 454 12.87 -39.55 1.67
N LYS A 455 13.72 -40.40 1.06
CA LYS A 455 14.13 -41.68 1.67
C LYS A 455 14.80 -41.48 3.03
N ASN A 456 15.62 -40.45 3.16
CA ASN A 456 16.35 -40.18 4.40
C ASN A 456 15.52 -39.43 5.46
N ASN A 457 14.54 -38.62 5.05
CA ASN A 457 13.65 -37.88 5.99
C ASN A 457 12.66 -38.77 6.75
N GLN A 458 12.37 -40.00 6.31
CA GLN A 458 11.51 -40.92 7.07
C GLN A 458 12.17 -41.45 8.35
N ASN A 459 13.50 -41.31 8.49
CA ASN A 459 14.26 -41.94 9.58
C ASN A 459 15.05 -40.98 10.49
N ASN A 460 15.11 -39.67 10.24
CA ASN A 460 15.85 -38.75 11.13
C ASN A 460 15.49 -37.27 10.95
N SER A 461 15.38 -36.54 12.06
CA SER A 461 14.89 -35.15 12.15
C SER A 461 15.82 -34.06 11.58
N GLN A 462 16.96 -34.40 10.98
CA GLN A 462 17.96 -33.42 10.51
C GLN A 462 17.88 -33.05 9.02
N PHE A 463 17.24 -33.84 8.15
CA PHE A 463 17.17 -33.57 6.69
C PHE A 463 16.08 -32.54 6.30
N SER A 464 15.33 -32.01 7.27
CA SER A 464 14.01 -31.40 7.02
C SER A 464 13.97 -29.86 6.98
N LYS A 465 15.02 -29.15 7.41
CA LYS A 465 14.95 -27.68 7.50
C LYS A 465 15.30 -27.02 6.15
N TRP A 466 16.43 -27.34 5.54
CA TRP A 466 17.05 -26.46 4.52
C TRP A 466 16.72 -26.72 3.05
N ASN A 467 15.96 -27.78 2.73
CA ASN A 467 15.63 -28.16 1.35
C ASN A 467 14.24 -27.69 0.88
N ILE A 468 13.44 -27.08 1.77
CA ILE A 468 12.05 -26.70 1.47
C ILE A 468 12.00 -25.69 0.32
N LEU A 469 12.90 -24.71 0.35
CA LEU A 469 13.05 -23.71 -0.70
C LEU A 469 13.29 -24.36 -2.06
N GLN A 470 14.28 -25.26 -2.15
CA GLN A 470 14.69 -25.91 -3.40
C GLN A 470 13.61 -26.86 -3.91
N LEU A 471 12.92 -27.60 -3.02
CA LEU A 471 11.81 -28.47 -3.40
C LEU A 471 10.62 -27.66 -3.93
N ALA A 472 10.21 -26.61 -3.22
CA ALA A 472 9.08 -25.75 -3.61
C ALA A 472 9.37 -24.99 -4.91
N ARG A 473 10.61 -24.49 -5.08
CA ARG A 473 11.00 -23.69 -6.24
C ARG A 473 11.48 -24.52 -7.42
N GLY A 474 11.93 -25.74 -7.17
CA GLY A 474 12.32 -26.73 -8.16
C GLY A 474 11.15 -27.46 -8.80
N GLY A 475 9.91 -27.24 -8.35
CA GLY A 475 8.72 -27.86 -8.95
C GLY A 475 8.77 -29.39 -8.91
N VAL A 476 9.30 -29.96 -7.83
CA VAL A 476 9.40 -31.41 -7.64
C VAL A 476 8.12 -31.90 -6.97
N SER A 477 7.67 -33.11 -7.34
CA SER A 477 6.48 -33.72 -6.74
C SER A 477 6.75 -34.10 -5.29
N VAL A 478 5.98 -33.53 -4.36
CA VAL A 478 6.10 -33.79 -2.91
C VAL A 478 4.84 -34.45 -2.36
N PRO A 479 4.87 -35.22 -1.25
CA PRO A 479 3.65 -35.68 -0.59
C PRO A 479 2.72 -34.51 -0.24
N LYS A 480 1.40 -34.68 -0.39
CA LYS A 480 0.42 -33.60 -0.21
C LYS A 480 0.55 -32.82 1.10
N ASN A 481 0.83 -33.52 2.19
CA ASN A 481 0.96 -32.92 3.53
C ASN A 481 2.39 -32.47 3.85
N TYR A 482 3.35 -32.58 2.92
CA TYR A 482 4.76 -32.32 3.20
C TYR A 482 5.01 -30.87 3.64
N TYR A 483 4.55 -29.89 2.85
CA TYR A 483 4.73 -28.47 3.19
C TYR A 483 3.87 -28.03 4.38
N GLU A 484 2.68 -28.62 4.56
CA GLU A 484 1.83 -28.33 5.72
C GLU A 484 2.45 -28.87 7.00
N ASN A 485 2.95 -30.11 7.01
CA ASN A 485 3.65 -30.69 8.16
C ASN A 485 4.90 -29.87 8.53
N TYR A 486 5.67 -29.42 7.53
CA TYR A 486 6.79 -28.50 7.76
C TYR A 486 6.31 -27.19 8.40
N TYR A 487 5.28 -26.55 7.83
CA TYR A 487 4.74 -25.29 8.36
C TYR A 487 4.19 -25.46 9.79
N GLU A 488 3.48 -26.55 10.08
CA GLU A 488 2.98 -26.88 11.42
C GLU A 488 4.11 -27.09 12.43
N ASN A 489 5.21 -27.75 12.03
CA ASN A 489 6.39 -27.90 12.86
C ASN A 489 7.07 -26.56 13.17
N VAL A 490 7.19 -25.67 12.17
CA VAL A 490 7.70 -24.30 12.40
C VAL A 490 6.81 -23.54 13.38
N VAL A 491 5.48 -23.60 13.19
CA VAL A 491 4.51 -22.99 14.12
C VAL A 491 4.65 -23.56 15.53
N LYS A 492 4.88 -24.87 15.65
CA LYS A 492 5.08 -25.55 16.94
C LYS A 492 6.37 -25.06 17.61
N GLU A 493 7.51 -25.05 16.91
CA GLU A 493 8.79 -24.58 17.46
C GLU A 493 8.71 -23.11 17.91
N LEU A 494 8.06 -22.24 17.12
CA LEU A 494 7.83 -20.84 17.50
C LEU A 494 6.95 -20.72 18.75
N LYS A 495 5.87 -21.51 18.86
CA LYS A 495 5.02 -21.51 20.05
C LYS A 495 5.79 -21.99 21.29
N GLU A 496 6.58 -23.05 21.16
CA GLU A 496 7.37 -23.61 22.26
C GLU A 496 8.43 -22.63 22.77
N GLY A 497 9.06 -21.84 21.89
CA GLY A 497 10.02 -20.81 22.28
C GLY A 497 9.47 -19.38 22.31
N ASN A 498 8.14 -19.21 22.42
CA ASN A 498 7.46 -17.92 22.54
C ASN A 498 7.88 -16.88 21.48
N GLY A 499 7.78 -17.27 20.21
CA GLY A 499 8.17 -16.50 19.05
C GLY A 499 9.60 -16.72 18.59
N LYS A 500 10.43 -17.42 19.37
CA LYS A 500 11.81 -17.77 19.00
C LYS A 500 11.98 -19.27 18.81
N ILE A 501 12.73 -19.67 17.81
CA ILE A 501 13.24 -21.03 17.65
C ILE A 501 14.60 -21.13 18.33
N LYS A 502 14.81 -22.19 19.11
CA LYS A 502 16.06 -22.42 19.84
C LYS A 502 17.23 -22.62 18.87
N ASP A 503 18.38 -22.04 19.20
CA ASP A 503 19.64 -22.14 18.45
C ASP A 503 19.58 -21.58 17.01
N PHE A 504 18.49 -20.89 16.63
CA PHE A 504 18.40 -20.16 15.37
C PHE A 504 19.19 -18.85 15.45
N SER A 505 20.21 -18.76 14.60
CA SER A 505 20.87 -17.53 14.20
C SER A 505 19.97 -16.66 13.33
N CYS A 506 20.43 -15.44 13.06
CA CYS A 506 19.77 -14.52 12.14
C CYS A 506 19.63 -15.09 10.72
N MET A 507 20.65 -15.80 10.25
CA MET A 507 20.67 -16.43 8.93
C MET A 507 19.61 -17.54 8.85
N ASP A 508 19.39 -18.25 9.96
CA ASP A 508 18.36 -19.28 10.06
C ASP A 508 16.95 -18.69 9.95
N TYR A 509 16.70 -17.50 10.51
CA TYR A 509 15.42 -16.80 10.31
C TYR A 509 15.24 -16.27 8.87
N LEU A 510 16.31 -15.80 8.23
CA LEU A 510 16.24 -15.34 6.83
C LEU A 510 15.93 -16.49 5.89
N GLN A 511 16.59 -17.63 6.08
CA GLN A 511 16.24 -18.84 5.37
C GLN A 511 14.79 -19.26 5.66
N LEU A 512 14.38 -19.27 6.93
CA LEU A 512 13.02 -19.67 7.30
C LEU A 512 11.96 -18.79 6.61
N ILE A 513 12.23 -17.49 6.46
CA ILE A 513 11.38 -16.57 5.70
C ILE A 513 11.28 -17.00 4.23
N LEU A 514 12.41 -17.33 3.59
CA LEU A 514 12.39 -17.85 2.22
C LEU A 514 11.59 -19.14 2.12
N GLU A 515 11.79 -20.09 3.04
CA GLU A 515 11.13 -21.39 3.04
C GLU A 515 9.62 -21.25 3.20
N VAL A 516 9.17 -20.52 4.23
CA VAL A 516 7.74 -20.23 4.48
C VAL A 516 7.10 -19.51 3.29
N THR A 517 7.79 -18.53 2.73
CA THR A 517 7.28 -17.79 1.55
C THR A 517 7.24 -18.69 0.32
N SER A 518 8.23 -19.57 0.15
CA SER A 518 8.34 -20.48 -1.01
C SER A 518 7.16 -21.44 -1.10
N ILE A 519 6.56 -21.81 0.04
CA ILE A 519 5.38 -22.68 0.14
C ILE A 519 4.06 -21.90 0.18
N GLY A 520 4.10 -20.60 -0.16
CA GLY A 520 2.91 -19.75 -0.27
C GLY A 520 2.32 -19.30 1.06
N LYS A 521 3.06 -19.38 2.17
CA LYS A 521 2.61 -18.93 3.49
C LYS A 521 3.13 -17.51 3.80
N ASP A 522 2.39 -16.77 4.63
CA ASP A 522 2.73 -15.41 5.05
C ASP A 522 3.78 -15.42 6.16
N ALA A 523 5.01 -14.99 5.86
CA ALA A 523 6.10 -14.92 6.82
C ALA A 523 5.90 -13.85 7.92
N THR A 524 4.99 -12.89 7.73
CA THR A 524 4.63 -11.89 8.74
C THR A 524 3.63 -12.41 9.78
N ASN A 525 3.04 -13.59 9.52
CA ASN A 525 2.09 -14.23 10.42
C ASN A 525 2.21 -15.76 10.37
N VAL A 526 3.24 -16.29 11.02
CA VAL A 526 3.46 -17.72 11.19
C VAL A 526 2.98 -18.14 12.57
N GLY A 527 1.76 -18.67 12.63
CA GLY A 527 1.16 -19.10 13.89
C GLY A 527 0.93 -17.97 14.91
N GLY A 528 0.79 -16.73 14.45
CA GLY A 528 0.65 -15.53 15.28
C GLY A 528 1.97 -14.77 15.52
N TYR A 529 3.10 -15.25 14.99
CA TYR A 529 4.41 -14.61 15.13
C TYR A 529 4.88 -14.01 13.80
N ASN A 530 5.52 -12.85 13.87
CA ASN A 530 6.10 -12.19 12.71
C ASN A 530 7.58 -12.57 12.59
N LEU A 531 7.95 -13.36 11.58
CA LEU A 531 9.35 -13.76 11.41
C LEU A 531 10.28 -12.58 11.09
N LEU A 532 9.75 -11.50 10.51
CA LEU A 532 10.55 -10.32 10.15
C LEU A 532 11.07 -9.58 11.37
N THR A 533 10.38 -9.62 12.52
CA THR A 533 10.85 -8.90 13.71
C THR A 533 12.18 -9.46 14.20
N HIS A 534 12.37 -10.78 14.10
CA HIS A 534 13.63 -11.44 14.48
C HIS A 534 14.76 -11.21 13.48
N ALA A 535 14.45 -10.93 12.22
CA ALA A 535 15.44 -10.48 11.23
C ALA A 535 15.84 -9.00 11.44
N VAL A 536 14.91 -8.13 11.88
CA VAL A 536 15.14 -6.69 12.05
C VAL A 536 15.93 -6.34 13.32
N ASP A 537 15.72 -7.05 14.43
CA ASP A 537 16.45 -6.79 15.68
C ASP A 537 17.97 -6.96 15.54
N VAL A 538 18.41 -7.71 14.51
CA VAL A 538 19.81 -7.96 14.17
C VAL A 538 20.45 -6.79 13.41
N ALA A 539 19.72 -6.14 12.49
CA ALA A 539 20.21 -4.92 11.84
C ALA A 539 20.46 -3.80 12.86
N ARG A 540 19.65 -3.78 13.94
CA ARG A 540 19.80 -2.87 15.07
C ARG A 540 20.97 -3.27 15.97
N PHE A 541 21.07 -4.54 16.38
CA PHE A 541 22.15 -5.05 17.24
C PHE A 541 23.54 -4.96 16.58
N LEU A 542 23.67 -5.30 15.29
CA LEU A 542 24.95 -5.21 14.58
C LEU A 542 25.40 -3.75 14.34
N LYS A 543 24.45 -2.79 14.34
CA LYS A 543 24.77 -1.35 14.24
C LYS A 543 25.47 -0.87 15.52
N GLU A 544 25.18 -1.52 16.64
CA GLU A 544 25.70 -1.18 17.96
C GLU A 544 27.05 -1.86 18.26
N GLU A 545 27.37 -3.01 17.65
CA GLU A 545 28.60 -3.77 17.92
C GLU A 545 29.75 -3.61 16.89
N GLU A 546 29.66 -2.70 15.90
CA GLU A 546 30.67 -2.50 14.83
C GLU A 546 31.13 -3.80 14.10
N ASN A 547 30.33 -4.86 14.14
CA ASN A 547 30.71 -6.16 13.61
C ASN A 547 30.40 -6.27 12.10
N LEU A 548 31.29 -5.69 11.28
CA LEU A 548 31.17 -5.48 9.84
C LEU A 548 31.07 -6.77 8.99
N GLU A 549 31.61 -7.89 9.49
CA GLU A 549 31.67 -9.18 8.76
C GLU A 549 30.25 -9.79 8.61
N THR A 550 29.43 -9.66 9.66
CA THR A 550 28.03 -10.11 9.70
C THR A 550 27.10 -9.14 8.94
N TYR A 551 27.43 -7.85 8.93
CA TYR A 551 26.69 -6.81 8.20
C TYR A 551 26.71 -7.03 6.69
N SER A 552 27.86 -7.47 6.15
CA SER A 552 28.02 -7.80 4.74
C SER A 552 27.19 -9.01 4.32
N LEU A 553 27.15 -10.06 5.14
CA LEU A 553 26.41 -11.29 4.88
C LEU A 553 24.88 -11.04 4.85
N ILE A 554 24.38 -10.14 5.69
CA ILE A 554 22.95 -9.76 5.72
C ILE A 554 22.60 -8.86 4.53
N GLY A 555 23.50 -7.93 4.17
CA GLY A 555 23.35 -7.06 3.01
C GLY A 555 23.39 -7.81 1.66
N SER A 556 24.09 -8.95 1.62
CA SER A 556 24.11 -9.86 0.47
C SER A 556 22.90 -10.79 0.40
N THR A 557 22.20 -11.02 1.52
CA THR A 557 21.20 -12.09 1.60
C THR A 557 19.75 -11.58 1.60
N MET A 558 19.37 -10.41 2.13
CA MET A 558 17.94 -10.01 2.06
C MET A 558 17.61 -8.56 2.44
N ALA A 559 16.78 -7.91 1.62
CA ALA A 559 16.14 -6.62 1.89
C ALA A 559 14.61 -6.75 1.74
N LEU A 560 13.85 -6.58 2.83
CA LEU A 560 12.39 -6.69 2.86
C LEU A 560 11.74 -5.30 2.93
N LYS A 561 10.73 -5.06 2.08
CA LYS A 561 9.73 -3.99 2.28
C LYS A 561 8.33 -4.57 2.06
N ALA A 562 7.42 -4.26 2.98
CA ALA A 562 5.99 -4.53 2.85
C ALA A 562 5.31 -3.43 2.02
N SER A 563 4.54 -3.81 1.00
CA SER A 563 3.52 -2.94 0.41
C SER A 563 2.35 -3.75 -0.17
N ASP A 564 1.21 -3.68 0.51
CA ASP A 564 -0.19 -3.68 0.04
C ASP A 564 -0.70 -4.69 -1.01
N SER A 565 -0.01 -5.80 -1.22
CA SER A 565 -0.61 -6.98 -1.85
C SER A 565 0.08 -8.22 -1.29
N ASN A 566 -0.65 -9.33 -1.15
CA ASN A 566 -0.14 -10.64 -0.66
C ASN A 566 0.91 -11.28 -1.61
N ARG A 567 1.89 -10.52 -2.10
CA ARG A 567 2.97 -10.91 -3.00
C ARG A 567 4.21 -10.07 -2.66
N TYR A 568 5.20 -10.71 -2.03
CA TYR A 568 6.41 -10.04 -1.59
C TYR A 568 7.32 -9.71 -2.79
N ILE A 569 7.49 -8.42 -3.09
CA ILE A 569 8.48 -7.89 -4.03
C ILE A 569 9.56 -7.15 -3.24
N LEU A 570 10.82 -7.51 -3.50
CA LEU A 570 11.99 -6.99 -2.82
C LEU A 570 12.37 -5.60 -3.35
N THR A 571 12.14 -4.51 -2.60
CA THR A 571 12.66 -3.17 -2.92
C THR A 571 13.01 -2.38 -1.66
N GLY A 572 14.19 -1.74 -1.61
CA GLY A 572 14.61 -0.89 -0.49
C GLY A 572 15.10 0.47 -0.96
N LYS A 573 14.45 1.54 -0.48
CA LYS A 573 14.88 2.93 -0.56
C LYS A 573 15.19 3.36 0.88
N PHE A 574 16.46 3.59 1.22
CA PHE A 574 16.83 4.12 2.53
C PHE A 574 16.49 5.62 2.57
N ARG A 575 15.76 6.05 3.60
CA ARG A 575 15.47 7.45 3.91
C ARG A 575 16.51 7.93 4.93
N GLU A 576 17.19 9.02 4.63
CA GLU A 576 18.01 9.76 5.59
C GLU A 576 17.08 10.56 6.50
N GLU A 577 16.99 10.17 7.77
CA GLU A 577 16.45 11.03 8.83
C GLU A 577 17.35 10.85 10.06
N THR A 578 18.26 11.80 10.28
CA THR A 578 18.73 12.19 11.62
C THR A 578 19.22 13.65 11.55
N GLU A 579 18.43 14.57 12.10
CA GLU A 579 18.97 15.74 12.80
C GLU A 579 19.53 15.24 14.13
N TYR A 580 20.78 15.59 14.46
CA TYR A 580 21.21 15.96 15.82
C TYR A 580 22.64 16.53 15.80
N ASP A 581 22.72 17.77 16.26
CA ASP A 581 23.77 18.55 16.94
C ASP A 581 25.26 18.44 16.55
N GLU A 582 25.80 19.64 16.33
CA GLU A 582 27.19 20.03 16.17
C GLU A 582 28.13 19.39 17.22
N TYR A 583 29.03 18.53 16.76
CA TYR A 583 30.37 18.42 17.33
C TYR A 583 31.40 18.62 16.21
N GLU A 584 32.02 19.80 16.25
CA GLU A 584 33.08 20.24 15.37
C GLU A 584 34.35 19.38 15.62
N TYR A 585 34.59 18.37 14.78
CA TYR A 585 35.92 17.77 14.63
C TYR A 585 36.46 18.12 13.24
N LYS A 586 37.45 19.03 13.23
CA LYS A 586 38.27 19.33 12.05
C LYS A 586 39.13 18.11 11.68
N CYS A 587 38.73 17.43 10.62
CA CYS A 587 39.64 16.81 9.65
C CYS A 587 38.92 16.77 8.30
N ASP A 588 39.35 17.67 7.41
CA ASP A 588 39.01 17.64 5.99
C ASP A 588 39.52 16.34 5.35
N GLU A 589 38.77 15.85 4.35
CA GLU A 589 38.86 14.56 3.64
C GLU A 589 38.22 13.38 4.37
N TYR A 590 36.96 13.03 4.06
CA TYR A 590 36.47 11.67 3.76
C TYR A 590 34.98 11.73 3.39
N ARG A 591 34.67 11.60 2.09
CA ARG A 591 33.32 11.39 1.54
C ARG A 591 33.03 9.88 1.45
N HIS A 592 31.83 9.48 1.88
CA HIS A 592 31.04 8.32 1.41
C HIS A 592 31.79 7.07 0.88
N GLU A 593 32.18 6.15 1.76
CA GLU A 593 32.65 4.79 1.39
C GLU A 593 32.26 3.77 2.48
N TYR A 594 31.23 2.92 2.29
CA TYR A 594 30.95 1.80 3.23
C TYR A 594 31.27 0.41 2.66
N LEU A 595 31.34 0.25 1.33
CA LEU A 595 31.76 -1.01 0.69
C LEU A 595 33.26 -1.05 0.34
N GLY A 596 33.91 0.12 0.30
CA GLY A 596 35.38 0.24 0.23
C GLY A 596 36.05 -0.27 1.52
N ASP A 597 35.40 -0.02 2.66
CA ASP A 597 35.87 -0.47 3.97
C ASP A 597 35.69 -1.97 4.20
N PHE A 598 34.74 -2.65 3.55
CA PHE A 598 34.66 -4.12 3.58
C PHE A 598 35.92 -4.78 3.02
N ILE A 599 36.37 -4.34 1.83
CA ILE A 599 37.61 -4.84 1.21
C ILE A 599 38.83 -4.42 2.06
N ARG A 600 38.79 -3.25 2.70
CA ARG A 600 39.89 -2.74 3.53
C ARG A 600 40.00 -3.47 4.87
N CYS A 601 38.89 -3.72 5.58
CA CYS A 601 38.82 -4.48 6.84
C CYS A 601 39.10 -5.97 6.67
N TYR A 602 38.61 -6.60 5.60
CA TYR A 602 38.93 -8.00 5.29
C TYR A 602 40.44 -8.17 5.01
N ASN A 603 41.05 -7.22 4.30
CA ASN A 603 42.51 -7.16 4.15
C ASN A 603 43.24 -6.80 5.47
N HIS A 604 42.63 -6.02 6.37
CA HIS A 604 43.27 -5.61 7.63
C HIS A 604 43.33 -6.75 8.68
N LYS A 605 42.33 -7.67 8.73
CA LYS A 605 42.39 -8.86 9.60
C LYS A 605 43.45 -9.87 9.14
N LEU A 606 43.72 -9.97 7.83
CA LEU A 606 44.86 -10.75 7.31
C LEU A 606 46.22 -10.18 7.74
N HIS A 607 46.31 -8.89 8.08
CA HIS A 607 47.54 -8.28 8.60
C HIS A 607 47.81 -8.56 10.09
N GLY A 608 46.86 -9.15 10.83
CA GLY A 608 47.05 -9.57 12.23
C GLY A 608 47.95 -10.82 12.39
N PHE A 609 48.14 -11.59 11.33
CA PHE A 609 49.03 -12.76 11.31
C PHE A 609 50.42 -12.40 10.77
N ARG A 610 51.11 -11.47 11.45
CA ARG A 610 52.53 -11.16 11.16
C ARG A 610 53.45 -12.22 11.79
N ASN A 611 53.58 -13.38 11.16
CA ASN A 611 54.90 -14.02 10.98
C ASN A 611 54.84 -15.26 10.09
N ARG A 612 55.70 -15.24 9.05
CA ARG A 612 56.01 -16.28 8.04
C ARG A 612 55.10 -16.30 6.81
N SER A 613 55.61 -15.68 5.74
CA SER A 613 55.54 -16.18 4.36
C SER A 613 54.19 -16.70 3.86
N VAL A 614 53.24 -15.83 3.49
CA VAL A 614 52.07 -16.25 2.70
C VAL A 614 51.82 -15.31 1.52
N THR A 615 51.79 -15.94 0.35
CA THR A 615 51.40 -15.50 -1.00
C THR A 615 50.05 -14.78 -1.07
N LYS A 616 49.88 -13.88 -2.05
CA LYS A 616 48.58 -13.29 -2.47
C LYS A 616 47.50 -14.37 -2.56
N ILE A 617 46.39 -14.23 -1.83
CA ILE A 617 45.19 -15.08 -1.98
C ILE A 617 44.04 -14.21 -2.51
N PRO A 618 43.54 -14.49 -3.71
CA PRO A 618 42.21 -14.08 -4.17
C PRO A 618 41.20 -15.12 -3.69
N ASP A 619 40.13 -14.69 -3.01
CA ASP A 619 39.10 -15.63 -2.51
C ASP A 619 37.88 -15.61 -3.43
N SER A 620 37.62 -16.74 -4.10
CA SER A 620 36.47 -16.94 -5.00
C SER A 620 35.14 -16.77 -4.26
N GLU A 621 35.09 -17.19 -3.00
CA GLU A 621 33.89 -17.10 -2.16
C GLU A 621 33.54 -15.64 -1.87
N ALA A 622 34.53 -14.83 -1.48
CA ALA A 622 34.33 -13.40 -1.25
C ALA A 622 33.83 -12.69 -2.53
N ALA A 623 34.35 -13.07 -3.71
CA ALA A 623 33.88 -12.52 -4.97
C ALA A 623 32.45 -12.96 -5.32
N ALA A 624 32.06 -14.20 -5.01
CA ALA A 624 30.70 -14.70 -5.19
C ALA A 624 29.70 -13.96 -4.28
N ILE A 625 30.05 -13.77 -3.00
CA ILE A 625 29.23 -13.02 -2.02
C ILE A 625 29.00 -11.59 -2.50
N VAL A 626 30.06 -10.89 -2.91
CA VAL A 626 29.97 -9.53 -3.45
C VAL A 626 29.07 -9.48 -4.69
N LEU A 627 29.21 -10.46 -5.57
CA LEU A 627 28.41 -10.54 -6.79
C LEU A 627 26.93 -10.71 -6.45
N GLN A 628 26.57 -11.69 -5.60
CA GLN A 628 25.20 -11.95 -5.15
C GLN A 628 24.56 -10.71 -4.52
N ALA A 629 25.30 -9.99 -3.66
CA ALA A 629 24.83 -8.77 -3.02
C ALA A 629 24.42 -7.66 -4.01
N GLN A 630 25.07 -7.60 -5.17
CA GLN A 630 24.96 -6.48 -6.10
C GLN A 630 23.91 -6.67 -7.18
N THR A 631 23.48 -7.90 -7.44
CA THR A 631 22.56 -8.26 -8.53
C THR A 631 21.18 -7.58 -8.51
N LYS A 632 20.83 -6.90 -7.40
CA LYS A 632 19.45 -6.43 -7.15
C LYS A 632 19.30 -4.94 -6.84
N TYR A 633 20.40 -4.21 -6.77
CA TYR A 633 20.35 -2.77 -6.57
C TYR A 633 20.30 -2.05 -7.92
N ASN A 634 19.51 -0.98 -8.01
CA ASN A 634 19.59 -0.03 -9.12
C ASN A 634 20.89 0.77 -8.91
N ILE A 635 22.02 0.11 -9.20
CA ILE A 635 23.27 0.49 -8.57
C ILE A 635 23.73 1.83 -9.11
N SER A 636 24.13 2.72 -8.19
CA SER A 636 24.98 3.85 -8.52
C SER A 636 26.16 3.39 -9.41
N SER A 637 26.77 4.30 -10.14
CA SER A 637 27.95 4.00 -10.99
C SER A 637 29.08 3.27 -10.24
N MET A 638 29.10 3.34 -8.91
CA MET A 638 30.08 2.67 -8.06
C MET A 638 29.86 1.15 -7.96
N GLY A 639 28.65 0.67 -7.71
CA GLY A 639 28.48 -0.78 -7.55
C GLY A 639 28.37 -1.54 -8.88
N GLN A 640 28.09 -0.87 -10.01
CA GLN A 640 28.35 -1.44 -11.34
C GLN A 640 29.85 -1.74 -11.56
N ARG A 641 30.75 -0.88 -11.05
CA ARG A 641 32.20 -1.12 -11.13
C ARG A 641 32.61 -2.30 -10.25
N GLN A 642 32.00 -2.45 -9.09
CA GLN A 642 32.29 -3.57 -8.18
C GLN A 642 31.78 -4.90 -8.74
N GLN A 643 30.59 -4.92 -9.35
CA GLN A 643 30.06 -6.12 -10.00
C GLN A 643 30.98 -6.62 -11.12
N LYS A 644 31.44 -5.68 -11.96
CA LYS A 644 32.43 -5.98 -13.01
C LYS A 644 33.75 -6.50 -12.43
N ARG A 645 34.21 -5.98 -11.29
CA ARG A 645 35.42 -6.46 -10.61
C ARG A 645 35.23 -7.87 -10.06
N ALA A 646 34.09 -8.17 -9.45
CA ALA A 646 33.76 -9.49 -8.92
C ALA A 646 33.71 -10.54 -10.04
N ILE A 647 33.01 -10.27 -11.15
CA ILE A 647 32.95 -11.16 -12.31
C ILE A 647 34.35 -11.42 -12.89
N ASN A 648 35.16 -10.37 -13.04
CA ASN A 648 36.52 -10.51 -13.53
C ASN A 648 37.44 -11.28 -12.57
N CYS A 649 37.18 -11.18 -11.26
CA CYS A 649 37.89 -11.95 -10.24
C CYS A 649 37.55 -13.44 -10.38
N LEU A 650 36.26 -13.78 -10.38
CA LEU A 650 35.79 -15.15 -10.55
C LEU A 650 36.33 -15.78 -11.84
N SER A 651 36.24 -15.08 -12.98
CA SER A 651 36.74 -15.61 -14.26
C SER A 651 38.24 -15.97 -14.20
N LYS A 652 39.04 -15.22 -13.44
CA LYS A 652 40.47 -15.51 -13.23
C LYS A 652 40.71 -16.65 -12.23
N GLU A 653 39.87 -16.76 -11.21
CA GLU A 653 40.01 -17.77 -10.16
C GLU A 653 39.52 -19.16 -10.56
N GLN A 654 38.69 -19.25 -11.61
CA GLN A 654 38.19 -20.51 -12.12
C GLN A 654 39.35 -21.43 -12.54
N LYS A 655 39.39 -22.63 -11.94
CA LYS A 655 40.46 -23.63 -12.11
C LYS A 655 40.39 -24.31 -13.48
N LYS A 656 41.43 -25.10 -13.80
CA LYS A 656 41.53 -25.81 -15.10
C LYS A 656 40.43 -26.83 -15.32
N ASP A 657 39.90 -27.42 -14.26
CA ASP A 657 38.76 -28.34 -14.29
C ASP A 657 37.39 -27.61 -14.32
N GLY A 658 37.39 -26.27 -14.36
CA GLY A 658 36.19 -25.43 -14.38
C GLY A 658 35.66 -25.04 -13.00
N SER A 659 36.18 -25.65 -11.93
CA SER A 659 35.71 -25.46 -10.53
C SER A 659 36.30 -24.21 -9.86
N PHE A 660 35.89 -23.97 -8.61
CA PHE A 660 36.37 -22.90 -7.75
C PHE A 660 36.81 -23.44 -6.38
N ASP A 661 37.85 -22.84 -5.80
CA ASP A 661 38.38 -23.18 -4.49
C ASP A 661 38.17 -22.01 -3.51
N SER A 662 38.00 -22.36 -2.23
CA SER A 662 37.96 -21.45 -1.08
C SER A 662 38.83 -22.01 0.06
N ILE A 663 39.23 -21.13 0.99
CA ILE A 663 39.86 -21.51 2.25
C ILE A 663 38.85 -21.78 3.38
N LEU A 664 37.59 -21.33 3.23
CA LEU A 664 36.56 -21.41 4.27
C LEU A 664 35.60 -22.58 4.04
N VAL A 665 35.29 -22.89 2.78
CA VAL A 665 34.35 -23.95 2.40
C VAL A 665 34.99 -24.95 1.45
N SER A 666 34.34 -26.10 1.29
CA SER A 666 34.82 -27.14 0.39
C SER A 666 34.74 -26.71 -1.08
N LYS A 667 35.49 -27.40 -1.94
CA LYS A 667 35.51 -27.15 -3.39
C LYS A 667 34.14 -27.28 -4.06
N CYS A 668 33.33 -28.27 -3.65
CA CYS A 668 31.98 -28.45 -4.18
C CYS A 668 31.07 -27.30 -3.75
N GLU A 669 31.11 -26.93 -2.47
CA GLU A 669 30.31 -25.84 -1.90
C GLU A 669 30.66 -24.49 -2.55
N CYS A 670 31.96 -24.17 -2.66
CA CYS A 670 32.43 -22.96 -3.33
C CYS A 670 32.00 -22.91 -4.80
N THR A 671 32.15 -24.02 -5.52
CA THR A 671 31.73 -24.10 -6.93
C THR A 671 30.21 -23.90 -7.07
N ALA A 672 29.41 -24.48 -6.18
CA ALA A 672 27.95 -24.31 -6.18
C ALA A 672 27.54 -22.85 -5.91
N GLU A 673 28.15 -22.19 -4.93
CA GLU A 673 27.89 -20.78 -4.62
C GLU A 673 28.27 -19.84 -5.77
N VAL A 674 29.39 -20.09 -6.44
CA VAL A 674 29.79 -19.34 -7.63
C VAL A 674 28.77 -19.54 -8.75
N VAL A 675 28.32 -20.77 -9.00
CA VAL A 675 27.27 -21.04 -10.00
C VAL A 675 26.00 -20.24 -9.69
N ILE A 676 25.54 -20.23 -8.44
CA ILE A 676 24.39 -19.43 -8.00
C ILE A 676 24.66 -17.93 -8.24
N ALA A 677 25.83 -17.43 -7.85
CA ALA A 677 26.21 -16.03 -8.02
C ALA A 677 26.22 -15.58 -9.48
N LEU A 678 26.70 -16.43 -10.39
CA LEU A 678 26.67 -16.18 -11.83
C LEU A 678 25.23 -16.09 -12.34
N ILE A 679 24.38 -17.04 -11.95
CA ILE A 679 22.97 -17.08 -12.35
C ILE A 679 22.21 -15.83 -11.87
N GLU A 680 22.38 -15.44 -10.61
CA GLU A 680 21.76 -14.21 -10.07
C GLU A 680 22.28 -12.97 -10.80
N ALA A 681 23.52 -12.98 -11.30
CA ALA A 681 24.09 -11.91 -12.11
C ALA A 681 23.65 -11.97 -13.59
N GLY A 682 22.77 -12.89 -13.97
CA GLY A 682 22.30 -13.09 -15.35
C GLY A 682 23.36 -13.72 -16.27
N ILE A 683 24.36 -14.39 -15.70
CA ILE A 683 25.46 -15.04 -16.43
C ILE A 683 25.16 -16.53 -16.49
N ASP A 684 25.15 -17.09 -17.71
CA ASP A 684 24.98 -18.52 -17.93
C ASP A 684 26.24 -19.28 -17.49
N PRO A 685 26.20 -20.05 -16.39
CA PRO A 685 27.38 -20.74 -15.84
C PRO A 685 27.84 -21.93 -16.71
N LEU A 686 27.03 -22.36 -17.70
CA LEU A 686 27.37 -23.41 -18.64
C LEU A 686 28.01 -22.85 -19.92
N ASN A 687 27.53 -21.71 -20.41
CA ASN A 687 27.86 -21.24 -21.77
C ASN A 687 28.55 -19.87 -21.83
N ASP A 688 28.66 -19.12 -20.73
CA ASP A 688 29.35 -17.83 -20.78
C ASP A 688 30.87 -18.04 -20.94
N PRO A 689 31.51 -17.49 -22.00
CA PRO A 689 32.90 -17.77 -22.33
C PRO A 689 33.89 -17.26 -21.27
N ARG A 690 33.47 -16.36 -20.38
CA ARG A 690 34.30 -15.96 -19.22
C ARG A 690 34.47 -17.11 -18.22
N PHE A 691 33.59 -18.10 -18.28
CA PHE A 691 33.48 -19.23 -17.36
C PHE A 691 33.48 -20.58 -18.08
N VAL A 692 33.89 -20.63 -19.35
CA VAL A 692 34.10 -21.86 -20.13
C VAL A 692 35.58 -21.94 -20.53
N LYS A 693 36.25 -23.02 -20.16
CA LYS A 693 37.65 -23.27 -20.51
C LYS A 693 37.78 -23.78 -21.96
N GLU A 694 39.00 -23.74 -22.50
CA GLU A 694 39.30 -24.16 -23.87
C GLU A 694 38.90 -25.61 -24.16
N ASP A 695 38.94 -26.48 -23.14
CA ASP A 695 38.53 -27.88 -23.23
C ASP A 695 37.02 -28.10 -23.04
N GLY A 696 36.23 -27.02 -22.93
CA GLY A 696 34.77 -27.05 -22.79
C GLY A 696 34.28 -27.06 -21.35
N LYS A 697 35.16 -27.20 -20.35
CA LYS A 697 34.73 -27.26 -18.94
C LYS A 697 34.21 -25.91 -18.46
N SER A 698 33.00 -25.90 -17.94
CA SER A 698 32.31 -24.73 -17.41
C SER A 698 32.21 -24.77 -15.88
N ALA A 699 31.73 -23.68 -15.28
CA ALA A 699 31.42 -23.67 -13.84
C ALA A 699 30.35 -24.72 -13.48
N LEU A 700 29.32 -24.86 -14.33
CA LEU A 700 28.26 -25.84 -14.11
C LEU A 700 28.72 -27.28 -14.37
N SER A 701 29.50 -27.54 -15.42
CA SER A 701 29.99 -28.90 -15.69
C SER A 701 30.94 -29.36 -14.59
N ALA A 702 31.78 -28.46 -14.06
CA ALA A 702 32.64 -28.74 -12.92
C ALA A 702 31.85 -29.07 -11.65
N LEU A 703 30.72 -28.38 -11.40
CA LEU A 703 29.83 -28.73 -10.30
C LEU A 703 29.27 -30.15 -10.46
N MET A 704 28.95 -30.59 -11.69
CA MET A 704 28.42 -31.93 -11.96
C MET A 704 29.41 -33.06 -11.71
N GLU A 705 30.72 -32.80 -11.71
CA GLU A 705 31.72 -33.79 -11.31
C GLU A 705 31.61 -34.18 -9.82
N PHE A 706 30.97 -33.35 -9.00
CA PHE A 706 30.71 -33.64 -7.57
C PHE A 706 29.37 -34.35 -7.32
N TYR A 707 28.54 -34.52 -8.36
CA TYR A 707 27.25 -35.21 -8.25
C TYR A 707 27.45 -36.72 -8.06
N VAL A 708 26.66 -37.31 -7.17
CA VAL A 708 26.61 -38.75 -6.92
C VAL A 708 25.29 -39.30 -7.48
N GLU A 709 25.36 -40.38 -8.27
CA GLU A 709 24.19 -40.96 -8.96
C GLU A 709 23.04 -41.38 -8.03
N ASP A 710 23.33 -41.67 -6.76
CA ASP A 710 22.33 -41.98 -5.73
C ASP A 710 21.53 -40.75 -5.26
N GLY A 711 21.76 -39.57 -5.85
CA GLY A 711 20.96 -38.36 -5.62
C GLY A 711 21.55 -37.45 -4.55
N GLY A 712 22.75 -36.92 -4.78
CA GLY A 712 23.36 -35.93 -3.89
C GLY A 712 24.67 -35.38 -4.44
N PHE A 713 25.36 -34.60 -3.62
CA PHE A 713 26.70 -34.11 -3.90
C PHE A 713 27.67 -34.52 -2.80
N LYS A 714 28.95 -34.66 -3.15
CA LYS A 714 30.01 -34.95 -2.19
C LYS A 714 31.17 -33.98 -2.36
N ASN A 715 31.86 -33.70 -1.26
CA ASN A 715 33.13 -32.98 -1.34
C ASN A 715 34.23 -33.92 -1.86
N PRO A 716 35.33 -33.39 -2.44
CA PRO A 716 36.41 -34.23 -2.96
C PRO A 716 36.99 -35.23 -1.95
N GLU A 717 37.00 -34.85 -0.67
CA GLU A 717 37.53 -35.65 0.44
C GLU A 717 36.52 -36.67 1.00
N ASP A 718 35.24 -36.53 0.65
CA ASP A 718 34.16 -37.34 1.20
C ASP A 718 34.00 -38.66 0.42
N LYS A 719 33.81 -39.76 1.15
CA LYS A 719 33.49 -41.07 0.57
C LYS A 719 32.02 -41.23 0.21
N GLU A 720 31.16 -40.52 0.95
CA GLU A 720 29.70 -40.60 0.88
C GLU A 720 29.10 -39.23 0.54
N ILE A 721 27.79 -39.19 0.29
CA ILE A 721 27.05 -37.94 0.05
C ILE A 721 27.19 -37.00 1.27
N ASN A 722 27.46 -35.72 1.00
CA ASN A 722 27.56 -34.66 1.99
C ASN A 722 26.29 -33.80 1.97
N LEU A 723 25.72 -33.53 3.15
CA LEU A 723 24.45 -32.81 3.27
C LEU A 723 24.56 -31.36 2.80
N LYS A 724 25.61 -30.65 3.22
CA LYS A 724 25.77 -29.23 2.89
C LYS A 724 26.11 -29.04 1.43
N ALA A 725 26.99 -29.91 0.90
CA ALA A 725 27.28 -29.96 -0.53
C ALA A 725 26.00 -30.24 -1.34
N THR A 726 25.14 -31.14 -0.86
CA THR A 726 23.87 -31.49 -1.53
C THR A 726 22.89 -30.33 -1.53
N GLU A 727 22.74 -29.61 -0.41
CA GLU A 727 21.88 -28.43 -0.29
C GLU A 727 22.30 -27.32 -1.27
N LEU A 728 23.59 -26.97 -1.29
CA LEU A 728 24.13 -25.93 -2.18
C LEU A 728 24.12 -26.38 -3.64
N GLY A 729 24.49 -27.64 -3.92
CA GLY A 729 24.43 -28.22 -5.25
C GLY A 729 23.00 -28.25 -5.80
N MET A 730 22.01 -28.64 -4.98
CA MET A 730 20.60 -28.58 -5.36
C MET A 730 20.13 -27.14 -5.60
N SER A 731 20.57 -26.19 -4.76
CA SER A 731 20.28 -24.76 -4.95
C SER A 731 20.80 -24.25 -6.29
N ALA A 732 22.04 -24.59 -6.64
CA ALA A 732 22.65 -24.25 -7.93
C ALA A 732 21.90 -24.88 -9.11
N LEU A 733 21.52 -26.16 -9.00
CA LEU A 733 20.75 -26.86 -10.03
C LEU A 733 19.36 -26.26 -10.23
N VAL A 734 18.62 -25.99 -9.14
CA VAL A 734 17.30 -25.35 -9.22
C VAL A 734 17.42 -23.93 -9.75
N ALA A 735 18.42 -23.16 -9.32
CA ALA A 735 18.68 -21.82 -9.87
C ALA A 735 18.92 -21.89 -11.39
N TYR A 736 19.71 -22.87 -11.86
CA TYR A 736 20.01 -23.04 -13.27
C TYR A 736 18.81 -23.52 -14.09
N ASP A 737 18.03 -24.48 -13.58
CA ASP A 737 16.78 -24.92 -14.22
C ASP A 737 15.80 -23.74 -14.37
N ARG A 738 15.64 -22.93 -13.32
CA ARG A 738 14.79 -21.74 -13.35
C ARG A 738 15.30 -20.69 -14.34
N PHE A 739 16.61 -20.42 -14.34
CA PHE A 739 17.26 -19.52 -15.30
C PHE A 739 16.99 -19.93 -16.75
N ASN A 740 17.15 -21.22 -17.09
CA ASN A 740 16.91 -21.72 -18.44
C ASN A 740 15.44 -21.68 -18.87
N ASN A 741 14.52 -21.79 -17.91
CA ASN A 741 13.08 -21.74 -18.16
C ASN A 741 12.52 -20.31 -18.08
N ASN A 742 13.37 -19.27 -18.02
CA ASN A 742 12.98 -17.86 -17.86
C ASN A 742 12.07 -17.63 -16.64
N LYS A 743 12.26 -18.40 -15.57
CA LYS A 743 11.57 -18.19 -14.29
C LYS A 743 12.37 -17.23 -13.42
N ASN A 744 11.73 -16.64 -12.41
CA ASN A 744 12.44 -15.78 -11.46
C ASN A 744 13.55 -16.56 -10.75
N SER A 745 14.53 -15.83 -10.23
CA SER A 745 15.64 -16.43 -9.49
C SER A 745 15.16 -17.25 -8.28
N LEU A 746 16.03 -18.11 -7.75
CA LEU A 746 15.71 -19.01 -6.64
C LEU A 746 15.17 -18.22 -5.44
N TYR A 747 15.75 -17.04 -5.20
CA TYR A 747 15.46 -16.14 -4.08
C TYR A 747 14.43 -15.04 -4.42
N ASN A 748 13.89 -15.00 -5.64
CA ASN A 748 12.86 -14.04 -6.05
C ASN A 748 11.47 -14.70 -6.15
N MET A 749 10.66 -14.52 -5.11
CA MET A 749 9.35 -15.17 -4.94
C MET A 749 8.18 -14.54 -5.73
N THR A 750 8.44 -13.60 -6.63
CA THR A 750 7.37 -12.80 -7.26
C THR A 750 6.54 -13.52 -8.32
N ASP A 751 7.00 -14.68 -8.79
CA ASP A 751 6.26 -15.56 -9.70
C ASP A 751 5.33 -16.54 -8.97
N GLY A 752 5.25 -16.46 -7.63
CA GLY A 752 4.30 -17.20 -6.82
C GLY A 752 4.71 -18.64 -6.50
N PHE A 753 3.83 -19.33 -5.76
CA PHE A 753 3.97 -20.72 -5.38
C PHE A 753 3.19 -21.63 -6.34
N GLU A 754 3.85 -22.63 -6.92
CA GLU A 754 3.26 -23.62 -7.83
C GLU A 754 3.61 -25.03 -7.33
N PRO A 755 2.91 -25.58 -6.31
CA PRO A 755 3.25 -26.91 -5.80
C PRO A 755 2.93 -27.99 -6.84
N VAL A 756 3.80 -28.99 -6.90
CA VAL A 756 3.52 -30.27 -7.55
C VAL A 756 3.40 -31.32 -6.45
N TYR A 757 2.24 -31.98 -6.35
CA TYR A 757 1.98 -33.00 -5.32
C TYR A 757 1.98 -34.41 -5.91
N LEU A 758 2.49 -35.38 -5.16
CA LEU A 758 2.38 -36.79 -5.50
C LEU A 758 0.90 -37.24 -5.48
N PRO A 759 0.45 -38.05 -6.46
CA PRO A 759 -0.91 -38.57 -6.47
C PRO A 759 -1.13 -39.54 -5.29
N VAL A 760 -2.25 -39.38 -4.57
CA VAL A 760 -2.67 -40.22 -3.44
C VAL A 760 -3.86 -41.07 -3.88
N LYS A 761 -3.69 -42.38 -4.00
CA LYS A 761 -4.74 -43.31 -4.44
C LYS A 761 -5.83 -43.51 -3.38
N LEU A 762 -7.09 -43.72 -3.78
CA LEU A 762 -8.18 -44.04 -2.87
C LEU A 762 -8.15 -45.53 -2.52
N GLU A 763 -8.00 -45.87 -1.24
CA GLU A 763 -7.93 -47.26 -0.77
C GLU A 763 -9.30 -47.82 -0.40
N SER A 764 -10.14 -47.05 0.31
CA SER A 764 -11.48 -47.47 0.74
C SER A 764 -12.43 -46.28 0.99
N ILE A 765 -13.74 -46.55 1.04
CA ILE A 765 -14.78 -45.60 1.43
C ILE A 765 -15.65 -46.20 2.55
N ASN A 766 -16.27 -45.36 3.38
CA ASN A 766 -17.22 -45.74 4.44
C ASN A 766 -18.39 -44.76 4.48
N LEU A 767 -19.52 -45.13 5.10
CA LEU A 767 -20.61 -44.19 5.40
C LEU A 767 -20.51 -43.67 6.84
N ASP A 768 -21.05 -42.49 7.11
CA ASP A 768 -21.20 -41.99 8.47
C ASP A 768 -22.23 -42.79 9.29
N LYS A 769 -23.15 -43.50 8.61
CA LYS A 769 -24.16 -44.39 9.20
C LYS A 769 -24.32 -45.67 8.40
N GLU A 770 -24.23 -46.82 9.07
CA GLU A 770 -24.55 -48.12 8.47
C GLU A 770 -26.04 -48.45 8.55
N LYS A 771 -26.75 -47.83 9.49
CA LYS A 771 -28.21 -47.97 9.66
C LYS A 771 -28.82 -46.63 10.06
N MET A 772 -30.03 -46.35 9.57
CA MET A 772 -30.78 -45.15 9.94
C MET A 772 -32.28 -45.45 10.05
N THR A 773 -32.97 -44.72 10.92
CA THR A 773 -34.43 -44.82 11.09
C THR A 773 -35.05 -43.45 10.86
N ILE A 774 -35.95 -43.35 9.89
CA ILE A 774 -36.62 -42.08 9.54
C ILE A 774 -38.13 -42.26 9.59
N GLU A 775 -38.87 -41.22 9.95
CA GLU A 775 -40.32 -41.26 9.83
C GLU A 775 -40.75 -40.97 8.39
N GLU A 776 -41.89 -41.51 7.99
CA GLU A 776 -42.48 -41.25 6.67
C GLU A 776 -42.62 -39.74 6.43
N GLY A 777 -42.13 -39.26 5.29
CA GLY A 777 -42.09 -37.83 4.93
C GLY A 777 -40.84 -37.08 5.40
N ASN A 778 -40.09 -37.61 6.38
CA ASN A 778 -38.87 -36.95 6.88
C ASN A 778 -37.65 -37.24 6.01
N LYS A 779 -36.62 -36.40 6.16
CA LYS A 779 -35.37 -36.46 5.40
C LYS A 779 -34.17 -36.44 6.33
N GLU A 780 -33.12 -37.16 5.96
CA GLU A 780 -31.87 -37.20 6.71
C GLU A 780 -30.67 -37.39 5.76
N ASP A 781 -29.53 -36.82 6.12
CA ASP A 781 -28.31 -36.87 5.30
C ASP A 781 -27.46 -38.11 5.62
N LEU A 782 -26.86 -38.67 4.56
CA LEU A 782 -25.91 -39.77 4.59
C LEU A 782 -24.64 -39.32 3.85
N LYS A 783 -23.47 -39.51 4.47
CA LYS A 783 -22.18 -38.96 4.00
C LYS A 783 -21.15 -40.05 3.78
N VAL A 784 -20.38 -39.94 2.69
CA VAL A 784 -19.24 -40.81 2.40
C VAL A 784 -17.98 -40.25 3.06
N LYS A 785 -17.24 -41.13 3.75
CA LYS A 785 -15.89 -40.91 4.28
C LYS A 785 -14.88 -41.65 3.38
N TYR A 786 -13.73 -41.04 3.12
CA TYR A 786 -12.69 -41.57 2.23
C TYR A 786 -11.47 -41.99 3.04
N ASN A 787 -10.77 -43.04 2.60
CA ASN A 787 -9.51 -43.47 3.19
C ASN A 787 -8.46 -43.78 2.08
N PRO A 788 -7.29 -43.14 2.10
CA PRO A 788 -6.96 -41.98 2.94
C PRO A 788 -7.85 -40.77 2.60
N GLU A 789 -8.18 -39.95 3.58
CA GLU A 789 -9.12 -38.83 3.43
C GLU A 789 -8.62 -37.80 2.39
N ASP A 790 -7.31 -37.66 2.28
CA ASP A 790 -6.62 -36.69 1.42
C ASP A 790 -6.33 -37.21 0.00
N THR A 791 -6.92 -38.35 -0.41
CA THR A 791 -6.81 -38.88 -1.78
C THR A 791 -6.98 -37.81 -2.85
N THR A 792 -6.18 -37.92 -3.93
CA THR A 792 -6.22 -37.04 -5.10
C THR A 792 -7.09 -37.62 -6.22
N GLU A 793 -7.70 -38.80 -6.04
CA GLU A 793 -8.62 -39.40 -7.00
C GLU A 793 -10.02 -38.75 -6.94
N ASP A 794 -10.82 -38.93 -8.00
CA ASP A 794 -12.16 -38.36 -8.13
C ASP A 794 -13.10 -38.88 -7.01
N LYS A 795 -13.73 -37.96 -6.29
CA LYS A 795 -14.63 -38.22 -5.16
C LYS A 795 -16.12 -38.20 -5.55
N THR A 796 -16.44 -38.25 -6.84
CA THR A 796 -17.82 -38.27 -7.32
C THR A 796 -18.58 -39.49 -6.79
N VAL A 797 -19.68 -39.25 -6.06
CA VAL A 797 -20.52 -40.30 -5.46
C VAL A 797 -21.76 -40.57 -6.31
N THR A 798 -22.00 -41.84 -6.63
CA THR A 798 -23.26 -42.31 -7.21
C THR A 798 -24.11 -42.97 -6.13
N TRP A 799 -25.31 -42.44 -5.92
CA TRP A 799 -26.27 -42.93 -4.92
C TRP A 799 -27.39 -43.74 -5.57
N THR A 800 -27.79 -44.84 -4.93
CA THR A 800 -28.93 -45.67 -5.37
C THR A 800 -29.74 -46.18 -4.18
N SER A 801 -31.02 -46.47 -4.38
CA SER A 801 -31.89 -47.12 -3.40
C SER A 801 -32.36 -48.48 -3.92
N SER A 802 -32.40 -49.49 -3.04
CA SER A 802 -32.96 -50.80 -3.37
C SER A 802 -34.48 -50.77 -3.58
N ASP A 803 -35.18 -49.82 -2.94
CA ASP A 803 -36.61 -49.58 -3.13
C ASP A 803 -36.96 -48.10 -2.88
N GLU A 804 -37.08 -47.35 -3.98
CA GLU A 804 -37.47 -45.95 -3.96
C GLU A 804 -38.92 -45.70 -3.49
N LYS A 805 -39.75 -46.73 -3.38
CA LYS A 805 -41.10 -46.61 -2.80
C LYS A 805 -41.05 -46.61 -1.27
N ILE A 806 -39.96 -47.07 -0.67
CA ILE A 806 -39.73 -47.08 0.77
C ILE A 806 -38.82 -45.90 1.16
N ALA A 807 -37.66 -45.75 0.53
CA ALA A 807 -36.76 -44.61 0.76
C ALA A 807 -36.06 -44.17 -0.53
N LYS A 808 -35.99 -42.85 -0.78
CA LYS A 808 -35.28 -42.25 -1.93
C LYS A 808 -34.01 -41.57 -1.47
N VAL A 809 -32.96 -41.55 -2.30
CA VAL A 809 -31.73 -40.80 -2.06
C VAL A 809 -31.46 -39.89 -3.25
N ASP A 810 -31.09 -38.63 -3.01
CA ASP A 810 -30.69 -37.71 -4.07
C ASP A 810 -29.17 -37.75 -4.37
N LYS A 811 -28.74 -37.01 -5.39
CA LYS A 811 -27.33 -36.93 -5.79
C LYS A 811 -26.37 -36.43 -4.70
N ASN A 812 -26.89 -35.78 -3.65
CA ASN A 812 -26.10 -35.23 -2.55
C ASN A 812 -26.11 -36.14 -1.32
N GLY A 813 -26.75 -37.33 -1.38
CA GLY A 813 -26.86 -38.25 -0.25
C GLY A 813 -28.00 -37.92 0.72
N LYS A 814 -28.98 -37.10 0.31
CA LYS A 814 -30.16 -36.81 1.15
C LYS A 814 -31.20 -37.91 0.98
N VAL A 815 -31.44 -38.66 2.06
CA VAL A 815 -32.40 -39.76 2.10
C VAL A 815 -33.78 -39.25 2.54
N THR A 816 -34.85 -39.63 1.85
CA THR A 816 -36.25 -39.28 2.14
C THR A 816 -37.07 -40.54 2.40
N GLY A 817 -37.79 -40.58 3.52
CA GLY A 817 -38.70 -41.68 3.88
C GLY A 817 -40.01 -41.54 3.14
N ILE A 818 -40.39 -42.56 2.37
CA ILE A 818 -41.58 -42.52 1.51
C ILE A 818 -42.71 -43.35 2.10
N LYS A 819 -42.41 -44.54 2.64
CA LYS A 819 -43.41 -45.43 3.22
C LYS A 819 -42.76 -46.35 4.25
N GLU A 820 -43.51 -46.71 5.29
CA GLU A 820 -43.10 -47.74 6.25
C GLU A 820 -42.52 -48.99 5.56
N GLY A 821 -41.32 -49.39 5.98
CA GLY A 821 -40.58 -50.50 5.37
C GLY A 821 -39.07 -50.37 5.58
N LYS A 822 -38.30 -51.24 4.90
CA LYS A 822 -36.84 -51.20 4.89
C LYS A 822 -36.30 -51.09 3.46
N ALA A 823 -35.31 -50.23 3.25
CA ALA A 823 -34.59 -50.09 1.98
C ALA A 823 -33.08 -49.97 2.25
N ILE A 824 -32.25 -50.36 1.26
CA ILE A 824 -30.80 -50.22 1.33
C ILE A 824 -30.39 -49.08 0.40
N ILE A 825 -29.69 -48.09 0.96
CA ILE A 825 -29.08 -47.00 0.19
C ILE A 825 -27.62 -47.35 -0.07
N THR A 826 -27.19 -47.31 -1.33
CA THR A 826 -25.81 -47.63 -1.74
C THR A 826 -25.10 -46.39 -2.27
N ALA A 827 -23.89 -46.13 -1.79
CA ALA A 827 -22.97 -45.12 -2.32
C ALA A 827 -21.81 -45.80 -3.06
N LYS A 828 -21.50 -45.31 -4.26
CA LYS A 828 -20.38 -45.78 -5.09
C LYS A 828 -19.44 -44.63 -5.47
N VAL A 829 -18.14 -44.82 -5.30
CA VAL A 829 -17.08 -43.90 -5.73
C VAL A 829 -16.03 -44.70 -6.49
N GLY A 830 -15.87 -44.44 -7.79
CA GLY A 830 -15.04 -45.27 -8.65
C GLY A 830 -15.49 -46.74 -8.66
N ASP A 831 -14.61 -47.64 -8.20
CA ASP A 831 -14.83 -49.07 -8.06
C ASP A 831 -15.34 -49.50 -6.67
N LYS A 832 -15.38 -48.60 -5.68
CA LYS A 832 -15.71 -48.90 -4.28
C LYS A 832 -17.18 -48.65 -3.97
N THR A 833 -17.79 -49.51 -3.17
CA THR A 833 -19.22 -49.44 -2.80
C THR A 833 -19.45 -49.68 -1.31
N VAL A 834 -20.36 -48.91 -0.70
CA VAL A 834 -20.81 -49.06 0.69
C VAL A 834 -22.32 -48.84 0.81
N THR A 835 -22.94 -49.42 1.85
CA THR A 835 -24.41 -49.48 1.98
C THR A 835 -24.91 -49.05 3.36
N CYS A 836 -26.11 -48.48 3.43
CA CYS A 836 -26.84 -48.15 4.67
C CYS A 836 -28.24 -48.78 4.67
N GLU A 837 -28.64 -49.44 5.77
CA GLU A 837 -30.00 -49.96 5.97
C GLU A 837 -30.91 -48.86 6.52
N VAL A 838 -31.92 -48.46 5.76
CA VAL A 838 -32.91 -47.43 6.13
C VAL A 838 -34.20 -48.12 6.57
N THR A 839 -34.65 -47.86 7.80
CA THR A 839 -35.97 -48.27 8.29
C THR A 839 -36.89 -47.04 8.34
N VAL A 840 -38.00 -47.07 7.60
CA VAL A 840 -39.01 -46.01 7.63
C VAL A 840 -40.14 -46.40 8.58
N LYS A 841 -40.53 -45.50 9.49
CA LYS A 841 -41.66 -45.69 10.43
C LYS A 841 -42.88 -44.88 10.01
N ALA A 842 -44.08 -45.45 10.18
CA ALA A 842 -45.35 -44.74 9.95
C ALA A 842 -45.61 -43.65 11.00
N ILE A 843 -46.32 -42.58 10.61
CA ILE A 843 -46.78 -41.52 11.53
C ILE A 843 -47.98 -42.04 12.35
N SER A 844 -47.88 -42.09 13.67
CA SER A 844 -49.02 -42.43 14.54
C SER A 844 -50.01 -41.25 14.65
N LYS A 845 -51.29 -41.47 14.31
CA LYS A 845 -52.35 -40.46 14.46
C LYS A 845 -52.89 -40.44 15.91
N PRO A 846 -53.05 -39.28 16.56
CA PRO A 846 -53.59 -39.21 17.94
C PRO A 846 -55.11 -39.42 18.01
N SER A 847 -55.58 -40.17 19.02
CA SER A 847 -56.99 -40.39 19.36
C SER A 847 -57.57 -39.23 20.19
N LYS A 848 -58.87 -38.96 20.01
CA LYS A 848 -59.62 -37.78 20.51
C LYS A 848 -59.91 -37.88 22.03
N PRO A 849 -59.70 -36.82 22.85
CA PRO A 849 -60.00 -36.86 24.29
C PRO A 849 -61.41 -36.39 24.67
N SER A 850 -61.94 -37.02 25.73
CA SER A 850 -63.23 -36.81 26.41
C SER A 850 -63.16 -35.66 27.42
N SER A 851 -64.28 -34.93 27.60
CA SER A 851 -64.44 -33.73 28.43
C SER A 851 -64.89 -34.00 29.88
N SER A 852 -64.25 -33.34 30.85
CA SER A 852 -64.76 -32.86 32.17
C SER A 852 -63.54 -32.57 33.05
N GLY A 853 -63.36 -31.52 33.85
CA GLY A 853 -64.16 -30.39 34.28
C GLY A 853 -63.51 -29.86 35.57
N GLY A 854 -63.47 -28.54 35.77
CA GLY A 854 -63.49 -27.90 37.10
C GLY A 854 -62.17 -27.64 37.86
N SER A 855 -61.93 -26.33 38.12
CA SER A 855 -61.50 -25.70 39.39
C SER A 855 -60.13 -26.09 40.01
N SER A 856 -59.31 -25.27 40.68
CA SER A 856 -59.17 -23.84 41.01
C SER A 856 -58.00 -23.74 42.01
N HIS A 857 -57.44 -22.52 42.23
CA HIS A 857 -56.59 -22.12 43.38
C HIS A 857 -55.20 -22.80 43.46
N SER A 858 -54.11 -22.26 44.00
CA SER A 858 -53.59 -20.94 44.43
C SER A 858 -52.38 -21.29 45.32
N GLY A 859 -51.33 -20.47 45.36
CA GLY A 859 -50.33 -20.52 46.44
C GLY A 859 -48.96 -21.04 46.02
N GLY A 860 -47.98 -20.13 46.01
CA GLY A 860 -46.57 -20.48 45.85
C GLY A 860 -45.93 -20.89 47.18
N ASN A 861 -44.76 -21.52 47.11
CA ASN A 861 -43.61 -21.05 47.88
C ASN A 861 -42.30 -21.64 47.35
N SER A 862 -41.25 -20.94 47.75
CA SER A 862 -39.86 -20.96 47.34
C SER A 862 -39.05 -22.25 47.55
N SER A 863 -37.90 -22.21 46.88
CA SER A 863 -36.56 -22.69 47.30
C SER A 863 -36.16 -24.12 46.92
N SER A 864 -35.15 -24.18 46.06
CA SER A 864 -33.99 -25.05 46.26
C SER A 864 -32.80 -24.55 45.44
N SER A 865 -31.77 -24.15 46.18
CA SER A 865 -30.39 -23.91 45.76
C SER A 865 -29.75 -25.21 45.25
N VAL A 866 -28.95 -25.13 44.18
CA VAL A 866 -27.90 -26.12 43.92
C VAL A 866 -26.61 -25.41 43.54
N ALA A 867 -25.57 -25.78 44.29
CA ALA A 867 -24.20 -25.33 44.20
C ALA A 867 -23.54 -25.73 42.87
N VAL A 868 -22.62 -24.87 42.44
CA VAL A 868 -21.66 -25.12 41.38
C VAL A 868 -20.36 -25.58 42.04
N ASP A 869 -19.78 -26.71 41.62
CA ASP A 869 -18.32 -26.77 41.54
C ASP A 869 -17.78 -27.67 40.42
N THR A 870 -16.78 -27.06 39.78
CA THR A 870 -15.78 -27.33 38.75
C THR A 870 -15.49 -28.75 38.20
N LYS A 871 -15.29 -28.79 36.87
CA LYS A 871 -13.99 -29.15 36.25
C LYS A 871 -13.91 -28.84 34.74
N LYS A 872 -12.75 -28.28 34.36
CA LYS A 872 -12.15 -28.10 33.02
C LYS A 872 -12.73 -27.04 32.08
N ILE A 873 -12.09 -25.86 32.05
CA ILE A 873 -11.78 -25.15 30.79
C ILE A 873 -10.36 -24.59 30.86
N VAL A 874 -9.53 -25.01 29.91
CA VAL A 874 -8.26 -24.40 29.47
C VAL A 874 -8.53 -23.83 28.08
N GLY A 875 -8.08 -22.59 27.83
CA GLY A 875 -7.67 -22.14 26.50
C GLY A 875 -8.67 -21.34 25.67
N ASN A 876 -8.35 -20.05 25.48
CA ASN A 876 -8.93 -19.08 24.55
C ASN A 876 -8.93 -19.56 23.08
N THR A 877 -10.00 -19.33 22.32
CA THR A 877 -10.00 -18.50 21.09
C THR A 877 -11.42 -18.01 20.75
N ARG A 878 -11.47 -16.83 20.12
CA ARG A 878 -12.60 -15.90 20.00
C ARG A 878 -13.77 -16.37 19.12
N TYR A 879 -14.95 -15.94 19.55
CA TYR A 879 -16.25 -16.01 18.89
C TYR A 879 -16.40 -14.96 17.76
N GLU A 880 -16.98 -15.36 16.64
CA GLU A 880 -17.96 -14.53 15.92
C GLU A 880 -19.32 -15.20 16.05
N THR A 881 -20.15 -14.72 16.98
CA THR A 881 -21.56 -15.09 17.06
C THR A 881 -22.39 -13.90 16.65
N ALA A 882 -23.10 -14.04 15.53
CA ALA A 882 -24.25 -13.21 15.22
C ALA A 882 -25.34 -13.46 16.27
N ILE A 883 -25.57 -12.50 17.18
CA ILE A 883 -26.70 -12.54 18.10
C ILE A 883 -27.69 -11.43 17.72
N LYS A 884 -28.81 -11.83 17.11
CA LYS A 884 -30.07 -11.06 17.16
C LYS A 884 -30.62 -11.19 18.59
N VAL A 885 -30.47 -10.15 19.40
CA VAL A 885 -31.16 -10.06 20.69
C VAL A 885 -32.51 -9.38 20.48
N SER A 886 -33.60 -10.10 20.76
CA SER A 886 -34.94 -9.52 20.84
C SER A 886 -35.10 -8.69 22.11
N LYS A 887 -35.98 -7.69 22.04
CA LYS A 887 -36.10 -6.53 22.94
C LYS A 887 -36.59 -6.84 24.36
N GLU A 888 -36.68 -8.11 24.77
CA GLU A 888 -37.28 -8.53 26.05
C GLU A 888 -36.27 -9.02 27.10
N GLY A 889 -34.99 -9.18 26.74
CA GLY A 889 -33.96 -9.70 27.66
C GLY A 889 -33.28 -8.68 28.59
N TRP A 890 -33.59 -7.38 28.51
CA TRP A 890 -32.77 -6.32 29.16
C TRP A 890 -33.41 -5.63 30.38
N ASN A 891 -34.54 -6.11 30.90
CA ASN A 891 -35.23 -5.49 32.05
C ASN A 891 -35.28 -6.37 33.31
N LYS A 892 -34.34 -7.31 33.49
CA LYS A 892 -34.28 -8.15 34.71
C LYS A 892 -32.85 -8.52 35.15
N ALA A 893 -31.90 -7.60 34.97
CA ALA A 893 -30.58 -7.62 35.60
C ALA A 893 -30.34 -6.31 36.35
#